data_AF-A0A4Q8M339-F1
#
_entry.id   AF-A0A4Q8M339-F1
#
_cell.length_a   1.000
_cell.length_b   1.000
_cell.length_c   1.000
_cell.angle_alpha   90.00
_cell.angle_beta   90.00
_cell.angle_gamma   90.00
#
_symmetry.space_group_name_H-M   'P 1'
#
loop_
_entity.id
_entity.type
_entity.pdbx_description
1 polymer ?
#
loop_
_entity_poly.entity_id
_entity_poly.type
_entity_poly.pdbx_seq_one_letter_code
_entity_poly.pdbx_strand_id
1 'polypeptide(L)'
;MDEAACMRESLTGCRTQGISHRDERLPIVHEQVKRGLSLASDRGGGQGRPSEPRYGFRVSSAFAFLGQRLPRVSDLHDLQGRRTHKPAGLRCLLLAAGLSFAACSLAEDIGVPDQYARNIQARSGVSALTLDVFGEVVNLYNGSLGFAQGDISIPGNNGLEVRFGRKFSTGHDPASLVRTGLGYWEPDIPYIYGVFGQPISGVVSGWVVETDPPSDANKRCSYFSRPPAIFVKATSFEADEYWAGNHLYLPGKGSEEMLVRTTGVTIPSDGINYPAATTSGVVFRCVALDSSSGASGDGFEAVLPDGTVYTFNHVESIYASSLKKPDDTDSSGTSNVVLPRREVRFYVGRVQDRFGNSVVYNWGASGLQSIVASDGRRIDFTVSASDNRLTATVAGKSWIYTHAGDVDSLQLPDGSSWTYRLKDLFYARTRVVNLNCDTISTSGTDYTGSISTPSGALAEYGLSVVTFGRSYVPRACGPVLTGVPGYPIEPYLTRGVAMKSRRVTGPGLPQSGLTWQYAYGAPNNCWKPGNSATSYTCNTSSPVTRSVEIHDPSGAVTRYTYGNRYLVNEGLLVKQEMGVSGSSAAQTTTYEYADPDAAPYGSNHGVSLTAFTDRDFSAKKKPKQKVVTVRNGRGFTWQVASDCGVGPYCFDGFARPTKVIESSAPVP
;
A
#
# COMPACT_ATOMS: atom_id res chain seq x y z
N MET A 1 31.03 -32.29 27.52
CA MET A 1 30.45 -31.98 28.84
C MET A 1 29.19 -31.21 28.54
N ASP A 2 28.08 -31.89 28.80
CA ASP A 2 26.71 -31.54 28.48
C ASP A 2 26.27 -30.31 29.31
N GLU A 3 25.14 -29.64 29.08
CA GLU A 3 23.82 -30.18 28.74
C GLU A 3 22.90 -29.08 28.13
N ALA A 4 21.61 -29.38 27.95
CA ALA A 4 20.52 -28.50 27.49
C ALA A 4 20.33 -28.31 25.97
N ALA A 5 20.08 -29.42 25.26
CA ALA A 5 19.39 -29.41 23.97
C ALA A 5 18.26 -30.46 23.94
N CYS A 6 17.05 -30.11 24.38
CA CYS A 6 15.82 -30.81 23.98
C CYS A 6 14.54 -30.05 24.38
N MET A 7 13.59 -29.93 23.44
CA MET A 7 12.13 -30.04 23.62
C MET A 7 11.41 -29.49 22.37
N ARG A 8 11.26 -30.34 21.36
CA ARG A 8 10.22 -30.26 20.32
C ARG A 8 9.72 -31.67 20.03
N GLU A 9 8.46 -31.75 19.60
CA GLU A 9 7.71 -32.93 19.14
C GLU A 9 7.21 -33.92 20.20
N SER A 10 5.89 -33.87 20.42
CA SER A 10 5.03 -35.05 20.61
C SER A 10 3.57 -34.61 20.47
N LEU A 11 2.84 -35.19 19.51
CA LEU A 11 1.55 -35.87 19.75
C LEU A 11 0.97 -36.39 18.43
N THR A 12 1.06 -37.71 18.24
CA THR A 12 0.32 -38.45 17.21
C THR A 12 -0.27 -39.69 17.87
N GLY A 13 -1.58 -39.91 17.74
CA GLY A 13 -2.19 -41.20 18.05
C GLY A 13 -3.50 -41.19 18.82
N CYS A 14 -4.60 -41.41 18.11
CA CYS A 14 -5.72 -42.20 18.61
C CYS A 14 -6.21 -43.12 17.48
N ARG A 15 -6.41 -44.40 17.80
CA ARG A 15 -6.64 -45.47 16.83
C ARG A 15 -8.05 -46.05 17.01
N THR A 16 -8.86 -45.98 15.95
CA THR A 16 -9.84 -46.97 15.49
C THR A 16 -10.61 -47.84 16.51
N GLN A 17 -11.95 -47.75 16.44
CA GLN A 17 -12.82 -48.93 16.32
C GLN A 17 -13.81 -48.68 15.16
N GLY A 18 -14.31 -49.73 14.50
CA GLY A 18 -15.20 -49.60 13.36
C GLY A 18 -16.03 -50.86 13.07
N ILE A 19 -17.10 -50.70 12.28
CA ILE A 19 -18.03 -51.71 11.77
C ILE A 19 -18.51 -51.14 10.41
N SER A 20 -18.11 -51.65 9.23
CA SER A 20 -18.51 -52.88 8.51
C SER A 20 -19.99 -52.97 8.09
N HIS A 21 -20.34 -52.62 6.84
CA HIS A 21 -20.64 -53.59 5.76
C HIS A 21 -21.30 -52.98 4.49
N ARG A 22 -20.94 -53.58 3.33
CA ARG A 22 -21.68 -53.73 2.04
C ARG A 22 -22.02 -52.44 1.25
N ASP A 23 -21.58 -52.29 -0.01
CA ASP A 23 -21.93 -53.04 -1.24
C ASP A 23 -23.42 -52.97 -1.61
N GLU A 24 -23.74 -52.17 -2.64
CA GLU A 24 -24.58 -52.63 -3.76
C GLU A 24 -24.33 -51.80 -5.03
N ARG A 25 -24.55 -52.41 -6.21
CA ARG A 25 -24.20 -51.86 -7.54
C ARG A 25 -25.45 -51.61 -8.39
N LEU A 26 -25.51 -50.44 -9.04
CA LEU A 26 -26.07 -50.23 -10.40
C LEU A 26 -27.57 -50.61 -10.63
N PRO A 27 -28.21 -50.35 -11.80
CA PRO A 27 -27.67 -49.79 -13.04
C PRO A 27 -28.41 -48.59 -13.68
N ILE A 28 -27.70 -48.05 -14.66
CA ILE A 28 -28.11 -47.32 -15.88
C ILE A 28 -29.53 -47.64 -16.37
N VAL A 29 -30.27 -46.60 -16.78
CA VAL A 29 -31.23 -46.67 -17.90
C VAL A 29 -30.93 -45.54 -18.90
N HIS A 30 -31.05 -45.85 -20.18
CA HIS A 30 -30.67 -45.03 -21.32
C HIS A 30 -31.89 -44.95 -22.25
N GLU A 31 -32.36 -43.77 -22.67
CA GLU A 31 -33.28 -43.71 -23.81
C GLU A 31 -33.16 -42.39 -24.61
N GLN A 32 -33.35 -42.49 -25.93
CA GLN A 32 -33.33 -41.38 -26.88
C GLN A 32 -34.62 -41.34 -27.71
N VAL A 33 -35.20 -40.14 -27.88
CA VAL A 33 -35.93 -39.72 -29.10
C VAL A 33 -35.69 -38.19 -29.23
N LYS A 34 -35.04 -37.58 -30.24
CA LYS A 34 -35.12 -37.53 -31.73
C LYS A 34 -36.26 -36.68 -32.36
N ARG A 35 -35.81 -35.54 -32.94
CA ARG A 35 -36.18 -34.92 -34.25
C ARG A 35 -37.34 -33.90 -34.37
N GLY A 36 -37.05 -32.89 -35.21
CA GLY A 36 -37.94 -31.84 -35.77
C GLY A 36 -37.21 -30.48 -35.80
N LEU A 37 -36.37 -30.11 -36.79
CA LEU A 37 -36.67 -29.65 -38.17
C LEU A 37 -37.77 -28.56 -38.21
N SER A 38 -37.64 -27.40 -38.88
CA SER A 38 -36.82 -27.01 -40.04
C SER A 38 -36.72 -25.47 -40.23
N LEU A 39 -35.57 -25.00 -40.75
CA LEU A 39 -35.26 -24.01 -41.83
C LEU A 39 -36.39 -23.06 -42.36
N ALA A 40 -36.15 -21.87 -42.94
CA ALA A 40 -34.96 -21.31 -43.62
C ALA A 40 -34.91 -19.74 -43.56
N SER A 41 -33.72 -19.11 -43.64
CA SER A 41 -33.17 -18.33 -44.80
C SER A 41 -34.00 -17.14 -45.32
N ASP A 42 -33.43 -15.91 -45.32
CA ASP A 42 -32.86 -15.37 -46.57
C ASP A 42 -31.93 -14.14 -46.42
N ARG A 43 -31.36 -13.69 -47.56
CA ARG A 43 -30.16 -12.84 -47.69
C ARG A 43 -30.44 -11.38 -48.10
N GLY A 44 -29.44 -10.51 -47.89
CA GLY A 44 -29.29 -9.19 -48.51
C GLY A 44 -28.99 -8.10 -47.48
N GLY A 45 -28.05 -7.15 -47.64
CA GLY A 45 -27.22 -6.80 -48.80
C GLY A 45 -27.53 -5.37 -49.26
N GLY A 46 -26.77 -4.36 -48.78
CA GLY A 46 -26.99 -2.96 -49.18
C GLY A 46 -26.03 -1.96 -48.51
N GLN A 47 -25.45 -1.06 -49.31
CA GLN A 47 -24.64 0.08 -48.87
C GLN A 47 -25.52 1.28 -48.46
N GLY A 48 -25.01 2.21 -47.65
CA GLY A 48 -25.61 3.54 -47.53
C GLY A 48 -25.09 4.40 -46.36
N ARG A 49 -24.18 5.35 -46.64
CA ARG A 49 -24.11 6.62 -45.87
C ARG A 49 -25.25 7.52 -46.37
N PRO A 50 -25.86 8.34 -45.50
CA PRO A 50 -25.62 9.80 -45.58
C PRO A 50 -25.59 10.46 -44.17
N SER A 51 -24.67 11.38 -43.86
CA SER A 51 -24.71 12.85 -44.05
C SER A 51 -25.07 13.63 -42.77
N GLU A 52 -24.38 14.75 -42.54
CA GLU A 52 -24.71 15.75 -41.50
C GLU A 52 -26.14 16.30 -41.66
N PRO A 53 -26.63 17.03 -40.63
CA PRO A 53 -27.04 18.40 -40.95
C PRO A 53 -26.46 19.46 -40.00
N ARG A 54 -25.86 20.50 -40.58
CA ARG A 54 -25.80 21.83 -39.93
C ARG A 54 -27.11 22.56 -40.18
N TYR A 55 -27.75 23.07 -39.14
CA TYR A 55 -28.59 24.27 -39.25
C TYR A 55 -28.54 25.02 -37.92
N GLY A 56 -28.22 26.31 -37.96
CA GLY A 56 -28.58 27.24 -36.89
C GLY A 56 -29.61 28.22 -37.42
N PHE A 57 -30.34 28.91 -36.54
CA PHE A 57 -30.79 30.30 -36.77
C PHE A 57 -31.30 30.98 -35.50
N ARG A 58 -30.81 32.20 -35.28
CA ARG A 58 -31.44 33.40 -34.67
C ARG A 58 -32.29 33.31 -33.39
N VAL A 59 -31.69 33.89 -32.34
CA VAL A 59 -32.14 35.12 -31.64
C VAL A 59 -33.53 35.68 -32.00
N SER A 60 -34.38 35.86 -30.99
CA SER A 60 -35.20 37.07 -30.83
C SER A 60 -35.47 37.37 -29.35
N SER A 61 -35.78 38.62 -29.03
CA SER A 61 -35.63 39.24 -27.70
C SER A 61 -36.95 39.73 -27.11
N ALA A 62 -37.08 39.74 -25.77
CA ALA A 62 -37.84 40.72 -24.95
C ALA A 62 -37.95 40.23 -23.48
N PHE A 63 -38.12 41.02 -22.41
CA PHE A 63 -37.78 42.40 -21.99
C PHE A 63 -38.59 42.64 -20.68
N ALA A 64 -37.94 43.01 -19.56
CA ALA A 64 -38.48 43.65 -18.33
C ALA A 64 -37.57 43.27 -17.13
N PHE A 65 -36.60 44.05 -16.63
CA PHE A 65 -36.55 45.44 -16.12
C PHE A 65 -37.23 45.70 -14.76
N LEU A 66 -36.42 45.72 -13.69
CA LEU A 66 -36.48 46.55 -12.47
C LEU A 66 -35.34 46.07 -11.53
N GLY A 67 -34.45 46.88 -10.95
CA GLY A 67 -34.20 48.32 -11.07
C GLY A 67 -33.52 48.87 -9.80
N GLN A 68 -32.71 49.94 -9.94
CA GLN A 68 -32.09 50.75 -8.87
C GLN A 68 -30.81 50.19 -8.19
N ARG A 69 -29.82 51.01 -7.79
CA ARG A 69 -29.28 52.30 -8.31
C ARG A 69 -27.92 52.57 -7.64
N LEU A 70 -26.94 53.07 -8.41
CA LEU A 70 -25.73 53.74 -7.90
C LEU A 70 -25.91 55.26 -7.95
N PRO A 71 -25.11 56.02 -7.17
CA PRO A 71 -24.60 57.33 -7.60
C PRO A 71 -23.07 57.34 -7.79
N ARG A 72 -22.56 58.42 -8.37
CA ARG A 72 -21.23 58.60 -8.99
C ARG A 72 -20.43 59.73 -8.33
N VAL A 73 -19.08 59.65 -8.40
CA VAL A 73 -18.05 60.66 -8.86
C VAL A 73 -18.19 62.11 -8.30
N SER A 74 -17.18 62.84 -7.79
CA SER A 74 -15.78 63.09 -8.25
C SER A 74 -14.79 63.34 -7.06
N ASP A 75 -13.58 63.95 -7.14
CA ASP A 75 -12.74 64.54 -8.22
C ASP A 75 -11.21 64.59 -7.92
N LEU A 76 -10.45 65.19 -8.87
CA LEU A 76 -9.04 65.63 -8.92
C LEU A 76 -8.40 66.33 -7.69
N HIS A 77 -7.12 66.02 -7.39
CA HIS A 77 -5.97 66.91 -7.76
C HIS A 77 -4.57 66.27 -7.60
N ASP A 78 -3.62 66.82 -8.35
CA ASP A 78 -2.19 66.45 -8.48
C ASP A 78 -1.31 66.93 -7.30
N LEU A 79 -0.20 66.22 -6.99
CA LEU A 79 1.10 66.79 -6.55
C LEU A 79 2.21 65.75 -6.34
N GLN A 80 3.45 66.14 -6.68
CA GLN A 80 4.66 65.33 -6.67
C GLN A 80 5.30 65.16 -5.27
N GLY A 81 6.01 64.05 -5.01
CA GLY A 81 6.83 63.91 -3.79
C GLY A 81 7.70 62.66 -3.71
N ARG A 82 9.01 62.78 -3.96
CA ARG A 82 10.00 61.71 -3.68
C ARG A 82 10.32 61.64 -2.17
N ARG A 83 10.37 60.44 -1.58
CA ARG A 83 11.58 59.83 -0.94
C ARG A 83 11.24 58.73 0.07
N THR A 84 12.05 57.68 -0.02
CA THR A 84 12.47 56.71 1.02
C THR A 84 12.28 57.13 2.48
N HIS A 85 11.87 56.20 3.36
CA HIS A 85 12.60 55.88 4.60
C HIS A 85 12.18 54.52 5.22
N LYS A 86 13.13 53.90 5.95
CA LYS A 86 12.97 52.67 6.75
C LYS A 86 12.33 52.96 8.13
N PRO A 87 11.85 51.96 8.88
CA PRO A 87 10.82 52.15 9.91
C PRO A 87 11.35 52.56 11.29
N ALA A 88 10.48 53.23 12.06
CA ALA A 88 10.58 53.36 13.51
C ALA A 88 9.30 52.77 14.14
N GLY A 89 9.45 52.01 15.22
CA GLY A 89 8.39 51.13 15.74
C GLY A 89 7.40 51.81 16.71
N LEU A 90 6.35 51.06 17.05
CA LEU A 90 5.47 51.38 18.16
C LEU A 90 5.29 50.14 19.04
N ARG A 91 5.54 50.28 20.35
CA ARG A 91 5.34 49.23 21.36
C ARG A 91 3.84 49.07 21.64
N CYS A 92 3.32 47.85 21.57
CA CYS A 92 2.07 47.50 22.26
C CYS A 92 2.41 46.76 23.57
N LEU A 93 1.76 47.17 24.67
CA LEU A 93 1.89 46.50 25.96
C LEU A 93 1.10 45.19 25.99
N LEU A 94 1.59 44.26 26.80
CA LEU A 94 0.96 42.96 27.06
C LEU A 94 -0.32 43.11 27.88
N LEU A 95 -1.37 42.41 27.48
CA LEU A 95 -2.45 41.96 28.35
C LEU A 95 -2.60 40.45 28.16
N ALA A 96 -2.28 39.69 29.22
CA ALA A 96 -2.22 38.24 29.15
C ALA A 96 -3.62 37.61 29.31
N ALA A 97 -4.09 36.96 28.25
CA ALA A 97 -5.18 35.99 28.32
C ALA A 97 -4.70 34.70 27.63
N GLY A 98 -4.70 33.59 28.37
CA GLY A 98 -4.14 32.33 27.91
C GLY A 98 -5.02 31.65 26.86
N LEU A 99 -4.72 31.88 25.58
CA LEU A 99 -5.03 30.92 24.52
C LEU A 99 -3.73 30.24 24.10
N SER A 100 -3.57 28.98 24.50
CA SER A 100 -2.62 28.07 23.86
C SER A 100 -3.09 27.85 22.42
N PHE A 101 -2.64 28.71 21.50
CA PHE A 101 -2.62 28.37 20.09
C PHE A 101 -1.73 27.14 19.95
N ALA A 102 -2.36 25.97 19.84
CA ALA A 102 -1.70 24.80 19.31
C ALA A 102 -1.12 25.22 17.96
N ALA A 103 0.21 25.20 17.84
CA ALA A 103 0.86 25.47 16.58
C ALA A 103 0.37 24.41 15.59
N CYS A 104 -0.51 24.81 14.68
CA CYS A 104 -0.93 23.96 13.59
C CYS A 104 0.33 23.75 12.73
N SER A 105 0.98 22.60 12.90
CA SER A 105 2.13 22.23 12.08
C SER A 105 1.67 22.17 10.64
N LEU A 106 2.07 23.17 9.85
CA LEU A 106 1.78 23.20 8.43
C LEU A 106 2.37 21.95 7.78
N ALA A 107 1.56 21.24 6.99
CA ALA A 107 2.06 20.14 6.18
C ALA A 107 3.17 20.65 5.26
N GLU A 108 4.27 19.91 5.13
CA GLU A 108 5.48 20.44 4.52
C GLU A 108 5.68 19.85 3.11
N ASP A 109 5.33 20.66 2.10
CA ASP A 109 5.20 20.25 0.70
C ASP A 109 6.37 19.40 0.16
N ILE A 110 6.02 18.31 -0.53
CA ILE A 110 6.95 17.44 -1.25
C ILE A 110 6.86 17.68 -2.76
N GLY A 111 7.95 17.45 -3.50
CA GLY A 111 7.96 17.44 -4.96
C GLY A 111 7.56 16.08 -5.53
N VAL A 112 7.28 16.02 -6.83
CA VAL A 112 7.04 14.75 -7.54
C VAL A 112 8.16 13.71 -7.30
N PRO A 113 9.47 14.06 -7.34
CA PRO A 113 10.53 13.08 -7.15
C PRO A 113 10.70 12.53 -5.73
N ASP A 114 10.21 13.23 -4.70
CA ASP A 114 10.19 12.69 -3.32
C ASP A 114 9.31 11.44 -3.22
N GLN A 115 8.38 11.25 -4.17
CA GLN A 115 7.46 10.11 -4.22
C GLN A 115 8.05 8.89 -4.94
N TYR A 116 9.19 8.99 -5.63
CA TYR A 116 9.76 7.88 -6.41
C TYR A 116 10.03 6.63 -5.57
N ALA A 117 10.60 6.80 -4.38
CA ALA A 117 10.80 5.70 -3.45
C ALA A 117 9.45 5.05 -3.07
N ARG A 118 8.46 5.84 -2.64
CA ARG A 118 7.12 5.37 -2.28
C ARG A 118 6.44 4.61 -3.43
N ASN A 119 6.49 5.15 -4.65
CA ASN A 119 5.77 4.62 -5.81
C ASN A 119 6.39 3.31 -6.36
N ILE A 120 7.70 3.14 -6.29
CA ILE A 120 8.36 1.86 -6.64
C ILE A 120 8.16 0.82 -5.53
N GLN A 121 8.20 1.26 -4.27
CA GLN A 121 8.12 0.36 -3.11
C GLN A 121 6.70 -0.19 -2.89
N ALA A 122 5.66 0.63 -3.05
CA ALA A 122 4.26 0.20 -2.94
C ALA A 122 3.88 -0.90 -3.95
N ARG A 123 4.58 -0.94 -5.09
CA ARG A 123 4.37 -1.94 -6.17
C ARG A 123 5.27 -3.17 -6.03
N SER A 124 6.28 -3.10 -5.16
CA SER A 124 7.14 -4.23 -4.81
C SER A 124 6.43 -5.07 -3.74
N GLY A 125 5.46 -5.88 -4.17
CA GLY A 125 4.72 -6.82 -3.32
C GLY A 125 5.65 -7.86 -2.68
N VAL A 126 6.23 -7.50 -1.54
CA VAL A 126 7.27 -8.27 -0.84
C VAL A 126 6.79 -8.59 0.56
N SER A 127 6.79 -9.88 0.88
CA SER A 127 6.56 -10.39 2.23
C SER A 127 7.52 -9.70 3.19
N ALA A 128 6.98 -8.88 4.10
CA ALA A 128 7.75 -8.45 5.25
C ALA A 128 8.16 -9.67 6.08
N LEU A 129 9.33 -9.61 6.69
CA LEU A 129 9.70 -10.55 7.73
C LEU A 129 9.12 -10.01 9.04
N THR A 130 8.14 -10.73 9.58
CA THR A 130 7.55 -10.54 10.91
C THR A 130 7.71 -11.85 11.68
N LEU A 131 8.09 -11.75 12.96
CA LEU A 131 7.89 -12.71 14.07
C LEU A 131 8.93 -12.45 15.17
N ASP A 132 8.79 -11.32 15.85
CA ASP A 132 9.52 -11.03 17.09
C ASP A 132 8.59 -10.36 18.10
N VAL A 133 8.97 -10.37 19.38
CA VAL A 133 8.17 -10.00 20.56
C VAL A 133 7.61 -8.58 20.47
N PHE A 134 8.29 -7.69 19.74
CA PHE A 134 7.93 -6.28 19.62
C PHE A 134 7.06 -5.96 18.39
N GLY A 135 6.78 -6.96 17.55
CA GLY A 135 5.86 -6.85 16.41
C GLY A 135 6.43 -6.09 15.21
N GLU A 136 7.77 -6.00 15.06
CA GLU A 136 8.35 -5.34 13.89
C GLU A 136 8.04 -6.05 12.56
N VAL A 137 7.86 -5.22 11.54
CA VAL A 137 7.52 -5.57 10.17
C VAL A 137 8.62 -4.97 9.29
N VAL A 138 9.65 -5.77 8.92
CA VAL A 138 10.76 -5.27 8.10
C VAL A 138 10.64 -5.80 6.68
N ASN A 139 10.52 -4.89 5.71
CA ASN A 139 10.67 -5.24 4.30
C ASN A 139 12.16 -5.10 3.92
N LEU A 140 12.86 -6.23 3.79
CA LEU A 140 14.29 -6.27 3.53
C LEU A 140 14.68 -5.82 2.11
N TYR A 141 13.72 -5.73 1.17
CA TYR A 141 14.00 -5.21 -0.17
C TYR A 141 14.19 -3.68 -0.13
N ASN A 142 13.26 -2.93 0.46
CA ASN A 142 13.33 -1.45 0.54
C ASN A 142 13.83 -0.92 1.88
N GLY A 143 14.10 -1.81 2.85
CA GLY A 143 14.50 -1.51 4.21
C GLY A 143 13.42 -0.90 5.11
N SER A 144 12.18 -0.72 4.65
CA SER A 144 11.16 -0.01 5.44
C SER A 144 10.79 -0.78 6.70
N LEU A 145 10.73 -0.07 7.82
CA LEU A 145 10.24 -0.57 9.11
C LEU A 145 8.78 -0.17 9.31
N GLY A 146 7.97 -1.11 9.77
CA GLY A 146 6.70 -0.85 10.43
C GLY A 146 6.57 -1.70 11.70
N PHE A 147 5.44 -1.57 12.38
CA PHE A 147 5.05 -2.48 13.46
C PHE A 147 3.60 -2.90 13.29
N ALA A 148 3.27 -4.13 13.69
CA ALA A 148 1.91 -4.64 13.79
C ALA A 148 1.77 -5.43 15.09
N GLN A 149 0.76 -5.10 15.90
CA GLN A 149 0.48 -5.73 17.19
C GLN A 149 -0.99 -6.14 17.24
N GLY A 150 -1.25 -7.39 17.62
CA GLY A 150 -2.59 -7.92 17.86
C GLY A 150 -2.89 -7.90 19.35
N ASP A 151 -3.69 -6.93 19.80
CA ASP A 151 -3.91 -6.66 21.23
C ASP A 151 -5.06 -7.50 21.81
N ILE A 152 -6.09 -7.76 20.99
CA ILE A 152 -7.31 -8.49 21.34
C ILE A 152 -7.59 -9.50 20.23
N SER A 153 -7.82 -10.77 20.58
CA SER A 153 -8.34 -11.78 19.65
C SER A 153 -9.34 -12.68 20.37
N ILE A 154 -10.55 -12.81 19.82
CA ILE A 154 -11.64 -13.59 20.40
C ILE A 154 -11.89 -14.83 19.53
N PRO A 155 -11.54 -16.06 19.99
CA PRO A 155 -11.79 -17.28 19.24
C PRO A 155 -13.30 -17.53 19.11
N GLY A 156 -13.74 -17.96 17.93
CA GLY A 156 -15.15 -18.22 17.61
C GLY A 156 -15.39 -19.63 17.07
N ASN A 157 -16.62 -19.89 16.63
CA ASN A 157 -17.04 -21.16 16.04
C ASN A 157 -16.92 -21.21 14.50
N ASN A 158 -16.43 -20.13 13.88
CA ASN A 158 -16.24 -19.96 12.44
C ASN A 158 -14.89 -19.27 12.17
N GLY A 159 -14.47 -19.26 10.90
CA GLY A 159 -13.17 -18.74 10.48
C GLY A 159 -13.02 -17.21 10.45
N LEU A 160 -14.07 -16.44 10.79
CA LEU A 160 -13.98 -14.98 10.79
C LEU A 160 -13.34 -14.48 12.10
N GLU A 161 -12.31 -13.65 11.95
CA GLU A 161 -11.61 -13.03 13.07
C GLU A 161 -12.48 -11.95 13.75
N VAL A 162 -12.60 -12.03 15.07
CA VAL A 162 -12.99 -10.88 15.90
C VAL A 162 -11.77 -10.49 16.71
N ARG A 163 -11.02 -9.53 16.18
CA ARG A 163 -9.78 -9.05 16.76
C ARG A 163 -9.66 -7.53 16.66
N PHE A 164 -8.87 -6.97 17.54
CA PHE A 164 -8.39 -5.59 17.42
C PHE A 164 -6.88 -5.58 17.59
N GLY A 165 -6.24 -4.72 16.81
CA GLY A 165 -4.80 -4.52 16.83
C GLY A 165 -4.47 -3.14 16.30
N ARG A 166 -3.19 -2.82 16.35
CA ARG A 166 -2.62 -1.52 16.02
C ARG A 166 -1.41 -1.71 15.13
N LYS A 167 -1.28 -0.85 14.13
CA LYS A 167 -0.12 -0.83 13.23
C LYS A 167 0.50 0.55 13.16
N PHE A 168 1.77 0.56 12.79
CA PHE A 168 2.61 1.74 12.68
C PHE A 168 3.42 1.64 11.38
N SER A 169 3.60 2.78 10.73
CA SER A 169 4.47 2.94 9.56
C SER A 169 5.29 4.21 9.69
N THR A 170 6.47 4.23 9.07
CA THR A 170 7.38 5.40 9.06
C THR A 170 7.07 6.34 7.90
N GLY A 171 7.42 7.63 8.04
CA GLY A 171 7.42 8.59 6.92
C GLY A 171 6.08 9.30 6.69
N HIS A 172 5.37 9.60 7.77
CA HIS A 172 4.18 10.43 7.80
C HIS A 172 4.50 11.93 7.87
N ASP A 173 3.50 12.76 7.56
CA ASP A 173 3.57 14.20 7.74
C ASP A 173 3.25 14.57 9.20
N PRO A 174 3.84 15.63 9.79
CA PRO A 174 3.37 16.23 11.04
C PRO A 174 1.85 16.47 11.11
N ALA A 175 1.21 16.83 9.99
CA ALA A 175 -0.24 17.00 9.92
C ALA A 175 -1.04 15.68 9.93
N SER A 176 -0.40 14.51 9.77
CA SER A 176 -1.05 13.19 9.66
C SER A 176 -1.50 12.57 10.98
N LEU A 177 -1.33 13.25 12.12
CA LEU A 177 -1.85 12.77 13.42
C LEU A 177 -3.38 12.72 13.44
N VAL A 178 -3.93 11.53 13.18
CA VAL A 178 -5.37 11.28 13.22
C VAL A 178 -5.83 11.17 14.68
N ARG A 179 -6.95 11.82 15.02
CA ARG A 179 -7.55 11.78 16.36
C ARG A 179 -8.35 10.49 16.61
N THR A 180 -7.73 9.33 16.37
CA THR A 180 -8.28 7.99 16.69
C THR A 180 -8.13 7.60 18.17
N GLY A 181 -7.26 8.33 18.89
CA GLY A 181 -6.85 8.01 20.26
C GLY A 181 -5.75 6.96 20.37
N LEU A 182 -5.14 6.57 19.24
CA LEU A 182 -4.00 5.64 19.18
C LEU A 182 -2.63 6.32 19.04
N GLY A 183 -2.60 7.66 18.93
CA GLY A 183 -1.36 8.44 18.82
C GLY A 183 -0.68 8.30 17.46
N TYR A 184 0.58 7.85 17.42
CA TYR A 184 1.30 7.56 16.17
C TYR A 184 0.85 6.27 15.46
N TRP A 185 -0.17 5.59 15.98
CA TRP A 185 -0.65 4.30 15.49
C TRP A 185 -2.03 4.41 14.86
N GLU A 186 -2.32 3.51 13.94
CA GLU A 186 -3.62 3.35 13.30
C GLU A 186 -4.22 1.96 13.60
N PRO A 187 -5.56 1.80 13.56
CA PRO A 187 -6.18 0.49 13.75
C PRO A 187 -5.73 -0.50 12.66
N ASP A 188 -5.39 -1.72 13.07
CA ASP A 188 -5.06 -2.82 12.16
C ASP A 188 -6.33 -3.56 11.68
N ILE A 189 -7.12 -2.84 10.88
CA ILE A 189 -8.39 -3.30 10.31
C ILE A 189 -8.34 -3.25 8.78
N PRO A 190 -9.21 -4.00 8.07
CA PRO A 190 -9.35 -3.90 6.62
C PRO A 190 -9.80 -2.50 6.15
N TYR A 191 -9.17 -2.00 5.09
CA TYR A 191 -9.65 -0.81 4.36
C TYR A 191 -9.10 -0.76 2.93
N ILE A 192 -9.75 0.03 2.07
CA ILE A 192 -9.22 0.45 0.77
C ILE A 192 -8.75 1.90 0.88
N TYR A 193 -7.62 2.27 0.27
CA TYR A 193 -7.10 3.65 0.30
C TYR A 193 -6.50 4.16 -1.00
N GLY A 194 -6.40 5.48 -1.11
CA GLY A 194 -5.62 6.19 -2.13
C GLY A 194 -5.35 7.64 -1.70
N VAL A 195 -4.35 8.30 -2.29
CA VAL A 195 -4.01 9.71 -2.02
C VAL A 195 -4.47 10.60 -3.16
N PHE A 196 -5.29 11.60 -2.84
CA PHE A 196 -5.96 12.46 -3.82
C PHE A 196 -5.76 13.95 -3.49
N GLY A 197 -5.98 14.83 -4.46
CA GLY A 197 -6.14 16.25 -4.18
C GLY A 197 -7.29 16.49 -3.20
N GLN A 198 -7.10 17.39 -2.22
CA GLN A 198 -8.15 17.74 -1.27
C GLN A 198 -9.37 18.33 -2.02
N PRO A 199 -10.62 18.12 -1.55
CA PRO A 199 -11.79 18.85 -2.04
C PRO A 199 -11.56 20.37 -2.05
N ILE A 200 -11.69 20.98 -3.24
CA ILE A 200 -11.54 22.42 -3.49
C ILE A 200 -12.88 22.91 -4.06
N SER A 201 -13.43 23.99 -3.51
CA SER A 201 -14.73 24.52 -3.97
C SER A 201 -14.68 24.93 -5.44
N GLY A 202 -15.61 24.43 -6.25
CA GLY A 202 -15.67 24.67 -7.69
C GLY A 202 -14.73 23.80 -8.54
N VAL A 203 -13.98 22.87 -7.94
CA VAL A 203 -13.09 21.93 -8.65
C VAL A 203 -13.50 20.50 -8.31
N VAL A 204 -13.44 19.60 -9.31
CA VAL A 204 -13.72 18.17 -9.14
C VAL A 204 -12.48 17.52 -8.51
N SER A 205 -12.47 17.42 -7.17
CA SER A 205 -11.36 16.81 -6.40
C SER A 205 -11.86 16.03 -5.16
N GLY A 206 -10.94 15.40 -4.43
CA GLY A 206 -11.20 14.23 -3.58
C GLY A 206 -10.96 12.93 -4.34
N TRP A 207 -11.41 11.78 -3.82
CA TRP A 207 -11.38 10.50 -4.55
C TRP A 207 -12.49 10.46 -5.62
N VAL A 208 -12.43 11.34 -6.60
CA VAL A 208 -13.41 11.37 -7.70
C VAL A 208 -12.87 10.66 -8.94
N VAL A 209 -13.76 10.19 -9.81
CA VAL A 209 -13.42 9.55 -11.10
C VAL A 209 -13.69 10.50 -12.27
N GLU A 210 -12.87 10.40 -13.32
CA GLU A 210 -13.02 11.18 -14.55
C GLU A 210 -14.20 10.62 -15.38
N THR A 211 -15.37 11.28 -15.37
CA THR A 211 -16.61 10.83 -16.05
C THR A 211 -17.34 11.95 -16.79
N ASP A 212 -18.05 11.59 -17.87
CA ASP A 212 -19.06 12.42 -18.54
C ASP A 212 -20.41 11.69 -18.47
N PRO A 213 -21.44 12.24 -17.80
CA PRO A 213 -21.49 13.56 -17.15
C PRO A 213 -20.67 13.64 -15.85
N PRO A 214 -20.20 14.84 -15.44
CA PRO A 214 -19.49 15.05 -14.17
C PRO A 214 -20.31 14.72 -12.91
N SER A 215 -21.64 14.56 -13.02
CA SER A 215 -22.49 14.08 -11.91
C SER A 215 -22.13 12.66 -11.45
N ASP A 216 -21.48 11.89 -12.32
CA ASP A 216 -21.08 10.51 -12.04
C ASP A 216 -19.70 10.40 -11.37
N ALA A 217 -19.03 11.53 -11.08
CA ALA A 217 -17.69 11.58 -10.49
C ALA A 217 -17.56 10.89 -9.12
N ASN A 218 -18.67 10.59 -8.44
CA ASN A 218 -18.71 9.86 -7.17
C ASN A 218 -18.95 8.33 -7.34
N LYS A 219 -19.21 7.83 -8.56
CA LYS A 219 -19.39 6.41 -8.88
C LYS A 219 -18.06 5.68 -9.01
N ARG A 220 -17.25 5.78 -7.95
CA ARG A 220 -15.84 5.36 -7.85
C ARG A 220 -15.62 3.87 -8.15
N CYS A 221 -16.63 3.04 -7.90
CA CYS A 221 -16.60 1.63 -8.24
C CYS A 221 -17.19 1.37 -9.63
N SER A 222 -18.40 1.88 -9.93
CA SER A 222 -19.09 1.57 -11.18
C SER A 222 -18.33 2.06 -12.42
N TYR A 223 -17.63 3.19 -12.30
CA TYR A 223 -16.67 3.70 -13.26
C TYR A 223 -15.25 3.70 -12.69
N PHE A 224 -14.75 2.53 -12.29
CA PHE A 224 -13.39 2.39 -11.74
C PHE A 224 -12.32 2.88 -12.71
N SER A 225 -11.83 4.09 -12.49
CA SER A 225 -10.86 4.79 -13.33
C SER A 225 -9.90 5.63 -12.49
N ARG A 226 -8.93 6.28 -13.15
CA ARG A 226 -8.04 7.26 -12.52
C ARG A 226 -8.82 8.53 -12.12
N PRO A 227 -8.34 9.29 -11.11
CA PRO A 227 -8.91 10.60 -10.84
C PRO A 227 -8.54 11.62 -11.95
N PRO A 228 -9.30 12.71 -12.12
CA PRO A 228 -9.07 13.70 -13.17
C PRO A 228 -7.83 14.57 -12.90
N ALA A 229 -7.35 15.30 -13.92
CA ALA A 229 -6.37 16.36 -13.71
C ALA A 229 -6.96 17.50 -12.84
N ILE A 230 -6.16 18.05 -11.92
CA ILE A 230 -6.59 19.10 -10.98
C ILE A 230 -5.86 20.41 -11.33
N PHE A 231 -6.62 21.43 -11.72
CA PHE A 231 -6.07 22.76 -11.98
C PHE A 231 -6.06 23.60 -10.69
N VAL A 232 -4.86 24.04 -10.29
CA VAL A 232 -4.68 25.00 -9.19
C VAL A 232 -4.10 26.28 -9.79
N LYS A 233 -4.86 27.38 -9.74
CA LYS A 233 -4.68 28.55 -10.60
C LYS A 233 -4.77 28.13 -12.09
N ALA A 234 -3.66 28.20 -12.82
CA ALA A 234 -3.50 27.76 -14.20
C ALA A 234 -2.44 26.64 -14.34
N THR A 235 -1.93 26.10 -13.23
CA THR A 235 -1.03 24.93 -13.22
C THR A 235 -1.87 23.65 -13.20
N SER A 236 -1.63 22.73 -14.13
CA SER A 236 -2.28 21.40 -14.13
C SER A 236 -1.53 20.46 -13.19
N PHE A 237 -2.23 19.69 -12.37
CA PHE A 237 -1.67 18.51 -11.70
C PHE A 237 -2.31 17.27 -12.32
N GLU A 238 -1.53 16.53 -13.10
CA GLU A 238 -1.98 15.27 -13.70
C GLU A 238 -2.13 14.19 -12.62
N ALA A 239 -3.06 13.26 -12.85
CA ALA A 239 -3.40 12.20 -11.90
C ALA A 239 -2.16 11.50 -11.31
N ASP A 240 -1.23 11.11 -12.18
CA ASP A 240 -0.03 10.35 -11.84
C ASP A 240 1.04 11.16 -11.08
N GLU A 241 0.91 12.50 -10.99
CA GLU A 241 1.77 13.33 -10.15
C GLU A 241 1.34 13.26 -8.67
N TYR A 242 0.03 13.20 -8.41
CA TYR A 242 -0.53 13.33 -7.07
C TYR A 242 -1.14 12.05 -6.48
N TRP A 243 -1.45 11.06 -7.32
CA TRP A 243 -2.07 9.79 -6.99
C TRP A 243 -1.24 8.61 -7.50
N ALA A 244 -1.25 7.49 -6.76
CA ALA A 244 -0.37 6.34 -6.99
C ALA A 244 -1.13 5.00 -6.95
N GLY A 245 -2.31 4.98 -7.57
CA GLY A 245 -3.23 3.85 -7.54
C GLY A 245 -4.12 3.82 -6.29
N ASN A 246 -5.12 2.94 -6.33
CA ASN A 246 -5.97 2.58 -5.19
C ASN A 246 -5.51 1.22 -4.66
N HIS A 247 -5.56 1.01 -3.35
CA HIS A 247 -4.94 -0.15 -2.71
C HIS A 247 -5.87 -0.78 -1.67
N LEU A 248 -6.01 -2.11 -1.71
CA LEU A 248 -6.70 -2.89 -0.69
C LEU A 248 -5.70 -3.30 0.40
N TYR A 249 -5.91 -2.84 1.63
CA TYR A 249 -5.22 -3.33 2.81
C TYR A 249 -6.06 -4.41 3.52
N LEU A 250 -5.48 -5.60 3.66
CA LEU A 250 -5.99 -6.66 4.51
C LEU A 250 -4.94 -7.02 5.58
N PRO A 251 -5.25 -6.92 6.88
CA PRO A 251 -4.37 -7.34 7.95
C PRO A 251 -3.81 -8.75 7.75
N GLY A 252 -2.54 -8.95 8.09
CA GLY A 252 -1.82 -10.21 7.86
C GLY A 252 -1.51 -10.55 6.38
N LYS A 253 -2.23 -9.97 5.41
CA LYS A 253 -1.98 -10.16 3.96
C LYS A 253 -1.22 -8.98 3.33
N GLY A 254 -1.29 -7.80 3.93
CA GLY A 254 -0.59 -6.60 3.46
C GLY A 254 -1.48 -5.71 2.59
N SER A 255 -0.84 -4.97 1.67
CA SER A 255 -1.51 -4.07 0.74
C SER A 255 -1.30 -4.53 -0.71
N GLU A 256 -2.36 -4.52 -1.51
CA GLU A 256 -2.32 -4.84 -2.94
C GLU A 256 -3.00 -3.75 -3.77
N GLU A 257 -2.42 -3.40 -4.92
CA GLU A 257 -3.01 -2.45 -5.87
C GLU A 257 -4.32 -3.01 -6.46
N MET A 258 -5.34 -2.16 -6.53
CA MET A 258 -6.58 -2.41 -7.26
C MET A 258 -6.39 -2.03 -8.73
N LEU A 259 -6.47 -3.03 -9.59
CA LEU A 259 -6.23 -2.95 -11.02
C LEU A 259 -7.57 -2.97 -11.76
N VAL A 260 -7.66 -2.30 -12.93
CA VAL A 260 -8.80 -2.49 -13.85
C VAL A 260 -8.84 -3.94 -14.29
N ARG A 261 -9.98 -4.61 -14.13
CA ARG A 261 -10.08 -6.05 -14.41
C ARG A 261 -9.95 -6.35 -15.91
N THR A 262 -9.05 -7.26 -16.26
CA THR A 262 -8.93 -7.84 -17.62
C THR A 262 -9.81 -9.09 -17.79
N THR A 263 -10.03 -9.52 -19.03
CA THR A 263 -10.84 -10.72 -19.34
C THR A 263 -10.26 -12.03 -18.81
N GLY A 264 -8.95 -12.08 -18.50
CA GLY A 264 -8.27 -13.26 -17.96
C GLY A 264 -8.41 -13.47 -16.44
N VAL A 265 -9.04 -12.54 -15.73
CA VAL A 265 -9.25 -12.66 -14.27
C VAL A 265 -10.43 -13.59 -13.98
N THR A 266 -10.19 -14.63 -13.18
CA THR A 266 -11.24 -15.50 -12.63
C THR A 266 -12.21 -14.70 -11.75
N ILE A 267 -13.51 -14.76 -12.07
CA ILE A 267 -14.59 -14.11 -11.32
C ILE A 267 -15.64 -15.14 -10.88
N PRO A 268 -16.44 -14.85 -9.83
CA PRO A 268 -17.66 -15.59 -9.54
C PRO A 268 -18.60 -15.68 -10.75
N SER A 269 -19.31 -16.79 -10.89
CA SER A 269 -20.30 -17.03 -11.95
C SER A 269 -21.71 -16.65 -11.50
N ASP A 270 -21.87 -15.46 -10.91
CA ASP A 270 -23.12 -14.95 -10.34
C ASP A 270 -23.83 -13.90 -11.22
N GLY A 271 -23.24 -13.56 -12.37
CA GLY A 271 -23.76 -12.56 -13.31
C GLY A 271 -23.49 -11.11 -12.92
N ILE A 272 -22.71 -10.87 -11.85
CA ILE A 272 -22.37 -9.52 -11.39
C ILE A 272 -21.17 -8.96 -12.20
N ASN A 273 -21.18 -7.65 -12.45
CA ASN A 273 -20.02 -6.98 -13.02
C ASN A 273 -18.95 -6.69 -11.95
N TYR A 274 -17.72 -7.08 -12.24
CA TYR A 274 -16.54 -6.84 -11.41
C TYR A 274 -15.59 -5.86 -12.11
N PRO A 275 -15.65 -4.53 -11.86
CA PRO A 275 -14.81 -3.55 -12.55
C PRO A 275 -13.31 -3.62 -12.19
N ALA A 276 -12.96 -4.09 -10.98
CA ALA A 276 -11.58 -4.14 -10.50
C ALA A 276 -11.17 -5.51 -9.94
N ALA A 277 -9.86 -5.76 -9.86
CA ALA A 277 -9.27 -6.94 -9.24
C ALA A 277 -7.90 -6.63 -8.61
N THR A 278 -7.36 -7.52 -7.76
CA THR A 278 -5.97 -7.49 -7.30
C THR A 278 -5.15 -8.66 -7.86
N THR A 279 -3.83 -8.61 -7.70
CA THR A 279 -2.94 -9.68 -8.14
C THR A 279 -3.11 -10.99 -7.36
N SER A 280 -3.60 -11.00 -6.11
CA SER A 280 -3.97 -12.27 -5.43
C SER A 280 -5.27 -12.89 -5.96
N GLY A 281 -6.04 -12.17 -6.78
CA GLY A 281 -7.32 -12.62 -7.33
C GLY A 281 -8.54 -12.22 -6.49
N VAL A 282 -8.41 -11.22 -5.62
CA VAL A 282 -9.59 -10.53 -5.06
C VAL A 282 -10.27 -9.76 -6.19
N VAL A 283 -11.60 -9.76 -6.24
CA VAL A 283 -12.39 -9.06 -7.26
C VAL A 283 -13.42 -8.14 -6.60
N PHE A 284 -13.64 -6.95 -7.16
CA PHE A 284 -14.49 -5.93 -6.54
C PHE A 284 -15.80 -5.73 -7.29
N ARG A 285 -16.91 -5.65 -6.58
CA ARG A 285 -18.22 -5.19 -7.06
C ARG A 285 -18.69 -3.97 -6.27
N CYS A 286 -19.76 -3.32 -6.70
CA CYS A 286 -20.16 -2.01 -6.16
C CYS A 286 -21.33 -2.12 -5.18
N VAL A 287 -21.30 -1.26 -4.16
CA VAL A 287 -22.33 -1.14 -3.12
C VAL A 287 -22.57 0.34 -2.82
N ALA A 288 -23.72 0.70 -2.24
CA ALA A 288 -23.92 2.06 -1.75
C ALA A 288 -22.99 2.34 -0.55
N LEU A 289 -22.53 3.60 -0.43
CA LEU A 289 -21.91 4.08 0.81
C LEU A 289 -22.89 4.00 2.00
N ASP A 290 -22.34 3.84 3.20
CA ASP A 290 -23.11 3.95 4.44
C ASP A 290 -23.60 5.40 4.62
N SER A 291 -24.88 5.55 4.98
CA SER A 291 -25.48 6.83 5.33
C SER A 291 -24.74 7.62 6.42
N SER A 292 -24.05 6.92 7.33
CA SER A 292 -23.24 7.51 8.40
C SER A 292 -21.91 8.12 7.93
N SER A 293 -21.45 7.78 6.71
CA SER A 293 -20.16 8.22 6.18
C SER A 293 -20.11 9.69 5.74
N GLY A 294 -21.27 10.38 5.67
CA GLY A 294 -21.36 11.78 5.26
C GLY A 294 -21.01 12.05 3.79
N ALA A 295 -20.80 11.02 2.97
CA ALA A 295 -20.44 11.09 1.57
C ALA A 295 -21.47 10.39 0.67
N SER A 296 -21.40 10.61 -0.64
CA SER A 296 -22.30 10.04 -1.64
C SER A 296 -21.55 9.26 -2.72
N GLY A 297 -22.27 8.37 -3.43
CA GLY A 297 -21.72 7.50 -4.46
C GLY A 297 -21.44 6.08 -3.99
N ASP A 298 -20.53 5.40 -4.70
CA ASP A 298 -20.29 3.97 -4.53
C ASP A 298 -19.20 3.70 -3.49
N GLY A 299 -19.45 2.70 -2.64
CA GLY A 299 -18.44 1.90 -1.96
C GLY A 299 -18.10 0.63 -2.74
N PHE A 300 -17.30 -0.24 -2.12
CA PHE A 300 -16.77 -1.46 -2.75
C PHE A 300 -17.11 -2.70 -1.91
N GLU A 301 -17.43 -3.81 -2.56
CA GLU A 301 -17.33 -5.14 -1.93
C GLU A 301 -16.20 -5.92 -2.57
N ALA A 302 -15.22 -6.31 -1.77
CA ALA A 302 -14.11 -7.17 -2.19
C ALA A 302 -14.46 -8.64 -1.92
N VAL A 303 -14.47 -9.46 -2.97
CA VAL A 303 -14.72 -10.90 -2.90
C VAL A 303 -13.38 -11.63 -3.05
N LEU A 304 -12.99 -12.37 -2.02
CA LEU A 304 -11.75 -13.16 -2.01
C LEU A 304 -11.90 -14.48 -2.78
N PRO A 305 -10.80 -15.11 -3.23
CA PRO A 305 -10.82 -16.45 -3.82
C PRO A 305 -11.38 -17.56 -2.92
N ASP A 306 -11.49 -17.33 -1.61
CA ASP A 306 -12.12 -18.24 -0.64
C ASP A 306 -13.63 -17.98 -0.44
N GLY A 307 -14.20 -17.01 -1.17
CA GLY A 307 -15.62 -16.64 -1.10
C GLY A 307 -15.97 -15.72 0.08
N THR A 308 -14.99 -15.26 0.87
CA THR A 308 -15.23 -14.24 1.89
C THR A 308 -15.45 -12.88 1.23
N VAL A 309 -16.48 -12.16 1.67
CA VAL A 309 -16.84 -10.83 1.16
C VAL A 309 -16.54 -9.79 2.23
N TYR A 310 -15.84 -8.72 1.86
CA TYR A 310 -15.58 -7.54 2.69
C TYR A 310 -16.31 -6.34 2.07
N THR A 311 -17.27 -5.78 2.79
CA THR A 311 -18.04 -4.59 2.40
C THR A 311 -17.33 -3.34 2.94
N PHE A 312 -16.78 -2.52 2.04
CA PHE A 312 -16.07 -1.27 2.30
C PHE A 312 -16.95 -0.07 1.92
N ASN A 313 -17.77 0.38 2.87
CA ASN A 313 -18.79 1.40 2.67
C ASN A 313 -18.76 2.56 3.68
N HIS A 314 -17.85 2.56 4.66
CA HIS A 314 -17.61 3.70 5.55
C HIS A 314 -16.37 4.47 5.08
N VAL A 315 -16.54 5.74 4.66
CA VAL A 315 -15.43 6.55 4.12
C VAL A 315 -14.97 7.65 5.09
N GLU A 316 -13.65 7.77 5.23
CA GLU A 316 -12.99 8.83 5.99
C GLU A 316 -11.85 9.46 5.17
N SER A 317 -11.40 10.65 5.56
CA SER A 317 -10.28 11.36 4.91
C SER A 317 -9.27 11.86 5.93
N ILE A 318 -8.01 11.45 5.78
CA ILE A 318 -6.90 11.83 6.66
C ILE A 318 -5.90 12.72 5.90
N TYR A 319 -5.03 13.43 6.62
CA TYR A 319 -4.03 14.30 6.00
C TYR A 319 -2.94 13.50 5.28
N ALA A 320 -2.58 13.95 4.08
CA ALA A 320 -1.40 13.52 3.35
C ALA A 320 -0.56 14.76 3.00
N SER A 321 0.77 14.62 2.87
CA SER A 321 1.64 15.74 2.50
C SER A 321 1.20 16.37 1.18
N SER A 322 1.05 17.69 1.17
CA SER A 322 0.81 18.47 -0.04
C SER A 322 1.87 18.20 -1.10
N LEU A 323 1.47 18.23 -2.36
CA LEU A 323 2.36 18.15 -3.51
C LEU A 323 2.65 19.57 -4.01
N LYS A 324 3.90 19.89 -4.34
CA LYS A 324 4.26 21.12 -5.03
C LYS A 324 5.00 20.85 -6.33
N LYS A 325 4.85 21.77 -7.28
CA LYS A 325 5.68 21.86 -8.49
C LYS A 325 5.79 23.31 -8.96
N PRO A 326 6.70 23.65 -9.89
CA PRO A 326 6.80 24.99 -10.46
C PRO A 326 5.45 25.49 -11.00
N ASP A 327 5.20 26.80 -10.93
CA ASP A 327 4.00 27.40 -11.51
C ASP A 327 4.12 27.39 -13.05
N ASP A 328 3.20 26.71 -13.75
CA ASP A 328 3.20 26.59 -15.21
C ASP A 328 3.12 27.97 -15.92
N THR A 329 2.69 29.02 -15.21
CA THR A 329 2.64 30.40 -15.74
C THR A 329 3.88 31.24 -15.45
N ASP A 330 4.81 30.76 -14.62
CA ASP A 330 6.04 31.44 -14.25
C ASP A 330 7.22 30.97 -15.10
N SER A 331 7.50 31.70 -16.17
CA SER A 331 8.64 31.45 -17.06
C SER A 331 10.02 31.58 -16.38
N SER A 332 10.10 32.09 -15.14
CA SER A 332 11.33 32.07 -14.35
C SER A 332 11.54 30.76 -13.59
N GLY A 333 10.49 29.93 -13.42
CA GLY A 333 10.53 28.71 -12.63
C GLY A 333 10.79 28.91 -11.13
N THR A 334 10.65 30.14 -10.62
CA THR A 334 11.04 30.51 -9.24
C THR A 334 9.90 30.28 -8.25
N SER A 335 8.65 30.43 -8.70
CA SER A 335 7.45 30.19 -7.89
C SER A 335 6.97 28.74 -8.02
N ASN A 336 6.32 28.24 -6.96
CA ASN A 336 5.70 26.92 -6.93
C ASN A 336 4.20 27.05 -6.65
N VAL A 337 3.42 26.15 -7.22
CA VAL A 337 2.02 25.92 -6.86
C VAL A 337 1.92 24.68 -5.97
N VAL A 338 1.01 24.74 -4.99
CA VAL A 338 0.79 23.68 -4.00
C VAL A 338 -0.60 23.09 -4.18
N LEU A 339 -0.67 21.77 -4.37
CA LEU A 339 -1.87 20.96 -4.30
C LEU A 339 -1.95 20.32 -2.90
N PRO A 340 -2.85 20.77 -2.01
CA PRO A 340 -3.13 20.08 -0.76
C PRO A 340 -3.75 18.71 -1.05
N ARG A 341 -3.40 17.68 -0.26
CA ARG A 341 -3.84 16.29 -0.49
C ARG A 341 -4.46 15.64 0.73
N ARG A 342 -5.25 14.59 0.49
CA ARG A 342 -5.86 13.73 1.50
C ARG A 342 -5.65 12.27 1.10
N GLU A 343 -5.34 11.43 2.08
CA GLU A 343 -5.54 10.00 1.93
C GLU A 343 -7.00 9.71 2.27
N VAL A 344 -7.73 9.14 1.32
CA VAL A 344 -9.14 8.79 1.47
C VAL A 344 -9.22 7.29 1.69
N ARG A 345 -9.90 6.87 2.75
CA ARG A 345 -10.01 5.45 3.16
C ARG A 345 -11.46 5.02 3.19
N PHE A 346 -11.73 3.86 2.60
CA PHE A 346 -13.00 3.14 2.75
C PHE A 346 -12.75 1.99 3.72
N TYR A 347 -13.14 2.16 4.98
CA TYR A 347 -13.06 1.13 6.00
C TYR A 347 -14.16 0.08 5.83
N VAL A 348 -13.88 -1.12 6.33
CA VAL A 348 -14.86 -2.21 6.35
C VAL A 348 -16.04 -1.87 7.28
N GLY A 349 -17.26 -2.05 6.78
CA GLY A 349 -18.49 -2.08 7.58
C GLY A 349 -18.93 -3.51 7.90
N ARG A 350 -18.63 -4.49 7.03
CA ARG A 350 -19.02 -5.89 7.22
C ARG A 350 -18.06 -6.87 6.54
N VAL A 351 -17.87 -8.02 7.16
CA VAL A 351 -17.24 -9.22 6.57
C VAL A 351 -18.24 -10.36 6.64
N GLN A 352 -18.40 -11.13 5.57
CA GLN A 352 -19.28 -12.30 5.53
C GLN A 352 -18.58 -13.49 4.84
N ASP A 353 -18.71 -14.69 5.40
CA ASP A 353 -18.22 -15.92 4.78
C ASP A 353 -19.27 -16.60 3.87
N ARG A 354 -18.83 -17.63 3.14
CA ARG A 354 -19.69 -18.43 2.24
C ARG A 354 -20.83 -19.18 2.92
N PHE A 355 -20.82 -19.29 4.26
CA PHE A 355 -21.83 -19.99 5.05
C PHE A 355 -22.83 -19.04 5.71
N GLY A 356 -22.63 -17.72 5.59
CA GLY A 356 -23.49 -16.69 6.16
C GLY A 356 -23.06 -16.18 7.53
N ASN A 357 -21.94 -16.67 8.09
CA ASN A 357 -21.37 -16.05 9.28
C ASN A 357 -20.89 -14.64 8.92
N SER A 358 -20.99 -13.68 9.84
CA SER A 358 -20.53 -12.33 9.57
C SER A 358 -19.97 -11.61 10.79
N VAL A 359 -19.06 -10.66 10.53
CA VAL A 359 -18.52 -9.69 11.49
C VAL A 359 -18.88 -8.30 11.00
N VAL A 360 -19.53 -7.50 11.85
CA VAL A 360 -19.98 -6.13 11.57
C VAL A 360 -19.12 -5.15 12.35
N TYR A 361 -18.70 -4.09 11.68
CA TYR A 361 -17.92 -2.98 12.21
C TYR A 361 -18.84 -1.76 12.30
N ASN A 362 -19.25 -1.39 13.51
CA ASN A 362 -20.21 -0.31 13.72
C ASN A 362 -19.45 1.01 13.88
N TRP A 363 -19.68 1.94 12.95
CA TRP A 363 -19.04 3.26 12.92
C TRP A 363 -19.95 4.34 13.51
N GLY A 364 -19.35 5.42 14.00
CA GLY A 364 -20.04 6.58 14.56
C GLY A 364 -19.20 7.85 14.43
N ALA A 365 -19.71 8.97 14.93
CA ALA A 365 -19.08 10.29 14.75
C ALA A 365 -17.67 10.41 15.38
N SER A 366 -17.30 9.52 16.31
CA SER A 366 -15.95 9.42 16.91
C SER A 366 -15.11 8.24 16.37
N GLY A 367 -15.49 7.67 15.23
CA GLY A 367 -14.83 6.52 14.60
C GLY A 367 -15.50 5.18 14.95
N LEU A 368 -14.74 4.09 14.93
CA LEU A 368 -15.22 2.74 15.22
C LEU A 368 -15.75 2.63 16.66
N GLN A 369 -17.00 2.16 16.82
CA GLN A 369 -17.68 2.01 18.12
C GLN A 369 -17.71 0.57 18.60
N SER A 370 -17.86 -0.42 17.70
CA SER A 370 -17.78 -1.84 18.07
C SER A 370 -17.49 -2.75 16.88
N ILE A 371 -16.96 -3.95 17.17
CA ILE A 371 -16.86 -5.09 16.25
C ILE A 371 -17.73 -6.21 16.82
N VAL A 372 -18.68 -6.73 16.05
CA VAL A 372 -19.68 -7.72 16.52
C VAL A 372 -19.83 -8.85 15.52
N ALA A 373 -19.68 -10.11 15.95
CA ALA A 373 -19.93 -11.28 15.12
C ALA A 373 -21.34 -11.86 15.31
N SER A 374 -21.81 -12.58 14.28
CA SER A 374 -23.07 -13.34 14.30
C SER A 374 -23.12 -14.47 15.34
N ASP A 375 -21.96 -14.85 15.91
CA ASP A 375 -21.83 -15.82 17.00
C ASP A 375 -21.82 -15.17 18.41
N GLY A 376 -21.98 -13.85 18.49
CA GLY A 376 -22.06 -13.09 19.75
C GLY A 376 -20.73 -12.56 20.27
N ARG A 377 -19.59 -12.86 19.64
CA ARG A 377 -18.30 -12.22 20.00
C ARG A 377 -18.37 -10.71 19.76
N ARG A 378 -17.86 -9.91 20.70
CA ARG A 378 -17.96 -8.45 20.69
C ARG A 378 -16.72 -7.77 21.26
N ILE A 379 -16.31 -6.67 20.61
CA ILE A 379 -15.35 -5.69 21.13
C ILE A 379 -16.05 -4.33 21.09
N ASP A 380 -16.04 -3.59 22.19
CA ASP A 380 -16.58 -2.22 22.29
C ASP A 380 -15.45 -1.20 22.42
N PHE A 381 -15.62 -0.04 21.78
CA PHE A 381 -14.65 1.05 21.75
C PHE A 381 -15.26 2.34 22.28
N THR A 382 -14.49 3.06 23.11
CA THR A 382 -14.85 4.40 23.57
C THR A 382 -13.65 5.32 23.46
N VAL A 383 -13.83 6.49 22.84
CA VAL A 383 -12.82 7.56 22.83
C VAL A 383 -13.23 8.62 23.84
N SER A 384 -12.36 8.89 24.80
CA SER A 384 -12.57 9.93 25.80
C SER A 384 -12.38 11.32 25.20
N ALA A 385 -13.38 12.20 25.36
CA ALA A 385 -13.37 13.54 24.77
C ALA A 385 -12.39 14.52 25.45
N SER A 386 -11.93 14.24 26.68
CA SER A 386 -11.07 15.15 27.46
C SER A 386 -9.58 14.98 27.19
N ASP A 387 -9.14 13.73 26.97
CA ASP A 387 -7.72 13.35 26.81
C ASP A 387 -7.48 12.54 25.51
N ASN A 388 -8.49 12.40 24.66
CA ASN A 388 -8.45 11.65 23.39
C ASN A 388 -8.02 10.18 23.58
N ARG A 389 -8.24 9.60 24.76
CA ARG A 389 -7.82 8.23 25.10
C ARG A 389 -8.80 7.20 24.54
N LEU A 390 -8.31 6.24 23.74
CA LEU A 390 -9.13 5.12 23.28
C LEU A 390 -9.14 4.01 24.35
N THR A 391 -10.31 3.44 24.63
CA THR A 391 -10.46 2.25 25.47
C THR A 391 -11.24 1.19 24.70
N ALA A 392 -10.62 0.02 24.50
CA ALA A 392 -11.28 -1.17 23.94
C ALA A 392 -11.67 -2.11 25.08
N THR A 393 -12.89 -2.66 25.06
CA THR A 393 -13.43 -3.49 26.15
C THR A 393 -14.03 -4.79 25.62
N VAL A 394 -13.72 -5.90 26.30
CA VAL A 394 -14.22 -7.26 26.01
C VAL A 394 -14.51 -7.96 27.32
N ALA A 395 -15.76 -8.36 27.56
CA ALA A 395 -16.17 -9.15 28.72
C ALA A 395 -15.63 -8.65 30.08
N GLY A 396 -15.66 -7.34 30.30
CA GLY A 396 -15.17 -6.68 31.54
C GLY A 396 -13.65 -6.46 31.62
N LYS A 397 -12.87 -6.90 30.63
CA LYS A 397 -11.45 -6.55 30.47
C LYS A 397 -11.32 -5.33 29.57
N SER A 398 -10.38 -4.43 29.88
CA SER A 398 -10.14 -3.22 29.10
C SER A 398 -8.67 -3.04 28.73
N TRP A 399 -8.46 -2.57 27.51
CA TRP A 399 -7.17 -2.17 26.93
C TRP A 399 -7.23 -0.66 26.72
N ILE A 400 -6.31 0.07 27.35
CA ILE A 400 -6.36 1.54 27.40
C ILE A 400 -5.16 2.10 26.62
N TYR A 401 -5.45 2.77 25.52
CA TYR A 401 -4.48 3.38 24.62
C TYR A 401 -4.38 4.87 24.92
N THR A 402 -3.19 5.34 25.29
CA THR A 402 -2.96 6.74 25.65
C THR A 402 -1.87 7.33 24.77
N HIS A 403 -2.08 8.57 24.33
CA HIS A 403 -1.08 9.39 23.66
C HIS A 403 -0.78 10.60 24.55
N ALA A 404 0.47 10.71 25.03
CA ALA A 404 0.89 11.70 26.01
C ALA A 404 2.20 12.38 25.55
N GLY A 405 2.05 13.55 24.92
CA GLY A 405 3.17 14.25 24.28
C GLY A 405 3.73 13.43 23.12
N ASP A 406 5.00 13.06 23.18
CA ASP A 406 5.69 12.30 22.12
C ASP A 406 5.66 10.77 22.36
N VAL A 407 4.80 10.29 23.27
CA VAL A 407 4.79 8.92 23.78
C VAL A 407 3.41 8.30 23.63
N ASP A 408 3.35 7.08 23.10
CA ASP A 408 2.15 6.25 23.16
C ASP A 408 2.33 5.16 24.22
N SER A 409 1.23 4.73 24.84
CA SER A 409 1.20 3.56 25.71
C SER A 409 -0.06 2.72 25.50
N LEU A 410 0.05 1.44 25.86
CA LEU A 410 -1.06 0.50 25.95
C LEU A 410 -1.02 -0.14 27.34
N GLN A 411 -2.00 0.18 28.19
CA GLN A 411 -2.22 -0.53 29.45
C GLN A 411 -3.10 -1.76 29.20
N LEU A 412 -2.63 -2.91 29.68
CA LEU A 412 -3.29 -4.21 29.58
C LEU A 412 -4.29 -4.42 30.74
N PRO A 413 -5.21 -5.40 30.64
CA PRO A 413 -6.19 -5.67 31.70
C PRO A 413 -5.63 -6.07 33.07
N ASP A 414 -4.35 -6.43 33.16
CA ASP A 414 -3.64 -6.73 34.42
C ASP A 414 -2.96 -5.48 35.04
N GLY A 415 -3.12 -4.32 34.41
CA GLY A 415 -2.52 -3.05 34.82
C GLY A 415 -1.09 -2.82 34.32
N SER A 416 -0.44 -3.85 33.76
CA SER A 416 0.89 -3.73 33.13
C SER A 416 0.80 -2.95 31.82
N SER A 417 1.92 -2.48 31.26
CA SER A 417 1.87 -1.56 30.10
C SER A 417 3.02 -1.69 29.11
N TRP A 418 2.69 -1.54 27.83
CA TRP A 418 3.63 -1.24 26.77
C TRP A 418 3.87 0.28 26.68
N THR A 419 5.07 0.69 26.27
CA THR A 419 5.41 2.10 26.02
C THR A 419 6.16 2.23 24.70
N TYR A 420 5.79 3.22 23.88
CA TYR A 420 6.31 3.43 22.54
C TYR A 420 6.85 4.85 22.40
N ARG A 421 8.11 4.98 21.96
CA ARG A 421 8.78 6.26 21.66
C ARG A 421 9.13 6.26 20.19
N LEU A 422 8.13 6.51 19.35
CA LEU A 422 8.22 6.30 17.91
C LEU A 422 8.03 7.57 17.07
N LYS A 423 7.88 8.76 17.68
CA LYS A 423 7.71 10.04 16.97
C LYS A 423 8.73 10.25 15.86
N ASP A 424 10.01 10.08 16.18
CA ASP A 424 11.09 10.37 15.24
C ASP A 424 11.11 9.35 14.08
N LEU A 425 10.66 8.11 14.32
CA LEU A 425 10.42 7.11 13.28
C LEU A 425 9.15 7.43 12.46
N PHE A 426 8.11 7.94 13.09
CA PHE A 426 6.85 8.31 12.43
C PHE A 426 7.10 9.41 11.41
N TYR A 427 7.93 10.40 11.74
CA TYR A 427 8.38 11.46 10.83
C TYR A 427 9.63 11.13 10.00
N ALA A 428 10.14 9.90 10.06
CA ALA A 428 11.38 9.52 9.38
C ALA A 428 11.22 9.51 7.85
N ARG A 429 11.79 10.53 7.19
CA ARG A 429 11.70 10.73 5.74
C ARG A 429 13.00 11.30 5.19
N THR A 430 13.32 10.98 3.94
CA THR A 430 14.38 11.62 3.18
C THR A 430 13.78 12.63 2.22
N ARG A 431 14.47 13.75 1.94
CA ARG A 431 14.02 14.80 1.00
C ARG A 431 15.00 14.91 -0.15
N VAL A 432 14.52 15.01 -1.38
CA VAL A 432 15.34 15.29 -2.56
C VAL A 432 15.85 16.73 -2.49
N VAL A 433 17.18 16.89 -2.50
CA VAL A 433 17.86 18.20 -2.45
C VAL A 433 18.31 18.61 -3.84
N ASN A 434 18.95 17.70 -4.57
CA ASN A 434 19.23 17.86 -6.00
C ASN A 434 18.92 16.55 -6.71
N LEU A 435 18.36 16.68 -7.91
CA LEU A 435 18.09 15.59 -8.82
C LEU A 435 18.46 16.04 -10.23
N ASN A 436 19.04 15.14 -11.00
CA ASN A 436 18.98 15.16 -12.45
C ASN A 436 18.66 13.74 -12.93
N CYS A 437 18.61 13.54 -14.24
CA CYS A 437 18.27 12.25 -14.83
C CYS A 437 19.15 11.11 -14.29
N ASP A 438 20.43 11.34 -14.05
CA ASP A 438 21.41 10.31 -13.68
C ASP A 438 21.82 10.31 -12.20
N THR A 439 21.63 11.39 -11.43
CA THR A 439 22.02 11.43 -10.00
C THR A 439 20.94 12.02 -9.09
N ILE A 440 20.85 11.44 -7.88
CA ILE A 440 19.95 11.85 -6.79
C ILE A 440 20.77 12.12 -5.53
N SER A 441 20.57 13.30 -4.94
CA SER A 441 21.09 13.67 -3.62
C SER A 441 19.93 14.01 -2.71
N THR A 442 19.95 13.48 -1.48
CA THR A 442 18.91 13.73 -0.49
C THR A 442 19.48 14.16 0.84
N SER A 443 18.65 14.85 1.64
CA SER A 443 18.86 15.07 3.06
C SER A 443 18.07 14.05 3.89
N GLY A 444 18.47 13.93 5.16
CA GLY A 444 17.92 13.02 6.15
C GLY A 444 19.00 12.74 7.19
N THR A 445 18.59 12.48 8.42
CA THR A 445 19.50 12.07 9.51
C THR A 445 19.39 10.56 9.73
N ASP A 446 20.16 10.03 10.67
CA ASP A 446 19.73 8.80 11.35
C ASP A 446 18.46 9.14 12.18
N TYR A 447 17.54 8.18 12.29
CA TYR A 447 16.32 8.27 13.11
C TYR A 447 16.32 7.15 14.12
N THR A 448 15.80 7.41 15.33
CA THR A 448 15.72 6.40 16.38
C THR A 448 14.31 6.29 16.96
N GLY A 449 14.00 5.14 17.54
CA GLY A 449 12.78 4.94 18.31
C GLY A 449 12.90 3.70 19.18
N SER A 450 12.01 3.56 20.16
CA SER A 450 12.03 2.42 21.07
C SER A 450 10.65 1.94 21.51
N ILE A 451 10.61 0.66 21.89
CA ILE A 451 9.43 -0.03 22.41
C ILE A 451 9.83 -0.75 23.70
N SER A 452 9.14 -0.44 24.80
CA SER A 452 9.25 -1.18 26.06
C SER A 452 8.06 -2.12 26.22
N THR A 453 8.36 -3.36 26.56
CA THR A 453 7.40 -4.40 26.95
C THR A 453 6.95 -4.23 28.41
N PRO A 454 5.81 -4.83 28.81
CA PRO A 454 5.38 -4.93 30.20
C PRO A 454 6.38 -5.65 31.12
N SER A 455 7.16 -6.59 30.58
CA SER A 455 8.19 -7.35 31.33
C SER A 455 9.53 -6.61 31.46
N GLY A 456 9.61 -5.34 31.02
CA GLY A 456 10.81 -4.51 31.14
C GLY A 456 11.90 -4.79 30.10
N ALA A 457 11.64 -5.60 29.07
CA ALA A 457 12.50 -5.67 27.90
C ALA A 457 12.25 -4.46 26.97
N LEU A 458 13.34 -3.85 26.50
CA LEU A 458 13.39 -2.66 25.67
C LEU A 458 14.03 -3.00 24.31
N ALA A 459 13.31 -2.74 23.22
CA ALA A 459 13.87 -2.74 21.88
C ALA A 459 14.11 -1.30 21.40
N GLU A 460 15.29 -1.06 20.86
CA GLU A 460 15.75 0.19 20.26
C GLU A 460 15.97 -0.05 18.76
N TYR A 461 15.49 0.89 17.93
CA TYR A 461 15.51 0.82 16.47
C TYR A 461 16.27 2.02 15.93
N GLY A 462 17.19 1.78 14.99
CA GLY A 462 17.90 2.82 14.24
C GLY A 462 17.58 2.70 12.76
N LEU A 463 17.19 3.81 12.12
CA LEU A 463 16.98 3.93 10.67
C LEU A 463 17.96 4.93 10.06
N SER A 464 18.29 4.77 8.79
CA SER A 464 19.12 5.73 8.03
C SER A 464 18.71 5.80 6.57
N VAL A 465 19.12 6.85 5.86
CA VAL A 465 18.90 6.96 4.40
C VAL A 465 19.80 5.98 3.64
N VAL A 466 19.18 5.09 2.88
CA VAL A 466 19.85 4.09 2.01
C VAL A 466 19.49 4.34 0.55
N THR A 467 20.44 4.07 -0.35
CA THR A 467 20.24 4.17 -1.80
C THR A 467 19.90 2.81 -2.39
N PHE A 468 18.81 2.72 -3.14
CA PHE A 468 18.35 1.50 -3.81
C PHE A 468 18.40 1.68 -5.33
N GLY A 469 18.93 0.68 -6.03
CA GLY A 469 19.12 0.73 -7.48
C GLY A 469 18.35 -0.34 -8.25
N ARG A 470 18.02 -0.01 -9.50
CA ARG A 470 17.40 -0.87 -10.52
C ARG A 470 18.34 -0.97 -11.72
N SER A 471 18.53 -2.17 -12.27
CA SER A 471 19.35 -2.41 -13.47
C SER A 471 18.49 -2.51 -14.72
N TYR A 472 19.06 -2.13 -15.87
CA TYR A 472 18.43 -2.15 -17.20
C TYR A 472 17.17 -1.28 -17.35
N VAL A 473 17.06 -0.19 -16.57
CA VAL A 473 15.98 0.78 -16.73
C VAL A 473 16.14 1.55 -18.05
N PRO A 474 15.07 1.80 -18.84
CA PRO A 474 15.14 2.71 -19.98
C PRO A 474 15.43 4.15 -19.53
N ARG A 475 16.46 4.78 -20.10
CA ARG A 475 16.79 6.18 -19.77
C ARG A 475 15.86 7.13 -20.51
N ALA A 476 14.91 7.72 -19.78
CA ALA A 476 14.07 8.80 -20.25
C ALA A 476 14.06 9.93 -19.21
N CYS A 477 14.28 11.17 -19.66
CA CYS A 477 14.34 12.35 -18.79
C CYS A 477 13.13 13.24 -19.08
N GLY A 478 12.47 13.72 -18.03
CA GLY A 478 11.35 14.65 -18.13
C GLY A 478 11.76 16.02 -18.70
N PRO A 479 10.78 16.84 -19.13
CA PRO A 479 11.04 18.11 -19.79
C PRO A 479 11.85 19.06 -18.90
N VAL A 480 12.87 19.65 -19.50
CA VAL A 480 13.70 20.71 -18.91
C VAL A 480 12.97 22.03 -19.10
N LEU A 481 12.37 22.57 -18.04
CA LEU A 481 12.12 24.02 -17.96
C LEU A 481 13.50 24.71 -17.90
N THR A 482 13.64 25.85 -18.58
CA THR A 482 14.93 26.54 -18.69
C THR A 482 15.51 26.88 -17.31
N GLY A 483 16.62 26.23 -16.96
CA GLY A 483 17.28 26.38 -15.65
C GLY A 483 17.00 25.26 -14.63
N VAL A 484 16.04 24.36 -14.90
CA VAL A 484 15.70 23.23 -14.01
C VAL A 484 16.30 21.92 -14.56
N PRO A 485 17.17 21.20 -13.81
CA PRO A 485 17.68 19.90 -14.26
C PRO A 485 16.54 18.90 -14.48
N GLY A 486 16.50 18.26 -15.66
CA GLY A 486 15.50 17.24 -15.98
C GLY A 486 15.63 16.02 -15.07
N TYR A 487 14.51 15.52 -14.55
CA TYR A 487 14.40 14.34 -13.69
C TYR A 487 14.22 13.05 -14.51
N PRO A 488 14.57 11.86 -13.99
CA PRO A 488 14.27 10.60 -14.69
C PRO A 488 12.77 10.30 -14.62
N ILE A 489 12.14 9.95 -15.74
CA ILE A 489 10.74 9.48 -15.76
C ILE A 489 10.65 8.13 -15.02
N GLU A 490 11.55 7.22 -15.35
CA GLU A 490 11.77 5.97 -14.63
C GLU A 490 13.07 6.04 -13.82
N PRO A 491 13.00 6.23 -12.49
CA PRO A 491 14.20 6.36 -11.67
C PRO A 491 14.87 5.00 -11.45
N TYR A 492 16.05 4.83 -12.04
CA TYR A 492 16.96 3.72 -11.75
C TYR A 492 17.63 3.78 -10.37
N LEU A 493 17.49 4.91 -9.68
CA LEU A 493 17.99 5.18 -8.34
C LEU A 493 16.88 5.80 -7.50
N THR A 494 16.66 5.25 -6.31
CA THR A 494 15.81 5.85 -5.28
C THR A 494 16.59 5.93 -3.97
N ARG A 495 16.16 6.81 -3.07
CA ARG A 495 16.65 6.86 -1.70
C ARG A 495 15.46 6.74 -0.75
N GLY A 496 15.59 5.90 0.27
CA GLY A 496 14.55 5.67 1.26
C GLY A 496 15.14 5.58 2.66
N VAL A 497 14.33 5.81 3.67
CA VAL A 497 14.73 5.54 5.06
C VAL A 497 14.58 4.04 5.31
N ALA A 498 15.64 3.42 5.82
CA ALA A 498 15.79 1.98 5.93
C ALA A 498 16.33 1.55 7.29
N MET A 499 15.89 0.37 7.74
CA MET A 499 16.33 -0.28 8.97
C MET A 499 17.84 -0.50 8.96
N LYS A 500 18.55 0.08 9.94
CA LYS A 500 20.02 0.05 10.09
C LYS A 500 20.45 -0.82 11.28
N SER A 501 19.75 -0.71 12.40
CA SER A 501 20.05 -1.49 13.61
C SER A 501 18.82 -1.78 14.46
N ARG A 502 18.84 -2.92 15.12
CA ARG A 502 17.94 -3.24 16.25
C ARG A 502 18.79 -3.62 17.45
N ARG A 503 18.47 -3.13 18.64
CA ARG A 503 19.10 -3.57 19.90
C ARG A 503 18.02 -3.92 20.92
N VAL A 504 18.17 -5.06 21.58
CA VAL A 504 17.23 -5.53 22.62
C VAL A 504 17.99 -5.68 23.94
N THR A 505 17.45 -5.10 25.00
CA THR A 505 17.94 -5.23 26.38
C THR A 505 16.77 -5.58 27.30
N GLY A 506 17.05 -6.09 28.51
CA GLY A 506 16.02 -6.41 29.48
C GLY A 506 16.43 -7.49 30.48
N PRO A 507 15.55 -7.84 31.43
CA PRO A 507 15.76 -8.96 32.35
C PRO A 507 16.07 -10.26 31.60
N GLY A 508 17.10 -10.99 32.04
CA GLY A 508 17.51 -12.26 31.43
C GLY A 508 18.34 -12.15 30.14
N LEU A 509 18.62 -10.95 29.63
CA LEU A 509 19.49 -10.73 28.46
C LEU A 509 20.89 -10.25 28.87
N PRO A 510 21.92 -10.42 28.02
CA PRO A 510 23.25 -9.86 28.27
C PRO A 510 23.21 -8.35 28.49
N GLN A 511 24.03 -7.83 29.42
CA GLN A 511 24.05 -6.40 29.77
C GLN A 511 24.43 -5.49 28.58
N SER A 512 25.23 -5.99 27.64
CA SER A 512 25.54 -5.31 26.36
C SER A 512 24.31 -5.13 25.46
N GLY A 513 23.26 -5.93 25.66
CA GLY A 513 22.15 -6.12 24.75
C GLY A 513 22.47 -7.08 23.61
N LEU A 514 21.41 -7.60 22.99
CA LEU A 514 21.46 -8.32 21.72
C LEU A 514 21.31 -7.29 20.59
N THR A 515 22.27 -7.20 19.67
CA THR A 515 22.26 -6.20 18.59
C THR A 515 22.28 -6.88 17.21
N TRP A 516 21.37 -6.46 16.34
CA TRP A 516 21.34 -6.79 14.92
C TRP A 516 21.73 -5.56 14.10
N GLN A 517 22.52 -5.77 13.05
CA GLN A 517 22.91 -4.71 12.11
C GLN A 517 22.51 -5.09 10.68
N TYR A 518 22.03 -4.11 9.92
CA TYR A 518 21.50 -4.26 8.57
C TYR A 518 22.40 -3.52 7.58
N ALA A 519 23.13 -4.26 6.76
CA ALA A 519 24.07 -3.74 5.78
C ALA A 519 23.52 -3.96 4.36
N TYR A 520 23.01 -2.90 3.72
CA TYR A 520 22.60 -2.95 2.32
C TYR A 520 23.82 -2.85 1.42
N GLY A 521 23.92 -3.78 0.47
CA GLY A 521 25.01 -3.82 -0.52
C GLY A 521 24.91 -2.70 -1.56
N ALA A 522 25.79 -2.77 -2.56
CA ALA A 522 25.80 -1.81 -3.66
C ALA A 522 24.42 -1.74 -4.37
N PRO A 523 23.95 -0.53 -4.77
CA PRO A 523 22.62 -0.37 -5.38
C PRO A 523 22.50 -1.08 -6.73
N ASN A 524 23.63 -1.29 -7.42
CA ASN A 524 23.71 -1.98 -8.72
C ASN A 524 22.75 -1.40 -9.77
N ASN A 525 22.59 -0.07 -9.76
CA ASN A 525 21.80 0.67 -10.73
C ASN A 525 22.54 0.81 -12.06
N CYS A 526 21.84 0.64 -13.18
CA CYS A 526 22.37 0.99 -14.50
C CYS A 526 21.25 1.17 -15.53
N TRP A 527 21.50 2.02 -16.52
CA TRP A 527 20.60 2.24 -17.66
C TRP A 527 20.71 1.12 -18.69
N LYS A 528 19.59 0.76 -19.31
CA LYS A 528 19.56 -0.14 -20.47
C LYS A 528 20.48 0.39 -21.58
N PRO A 529 21.26 -0.46 -22.27
CA PRO A 529 22.04 -0.06 -23.44
C PRO A 529 21.19 0.66 -24.49
N GLY A 530 21.71 1.75 -25.06
CA GLY A 530 21.00 2.59 -26.03
C GLY A 530 21.81 3.80 -26.51
N ASN A 531 21.17 4.69 -27.29
CA ASN A 531 21.79 5.75 -28.09
C ASN A 531 22.36 6.95 -27.30
N SER A 532 22.51 6.87 -25.98
CA SER A 532 23.12 7.93 -25.16
C SER A 532 24.16 7.30 -24.25
N ALA A 533 25.44 7.56 -24.54
CA ALA A 533 26.54 7.11 -23.70
C ALA A 533 26.46 7.80 -22.33
N THR A 534 26.28 7.01 -21.27
CA THR A 534 26.35 7.48 -19.88
C THR A 534 27.37 6.66 -19.12
N SER A 535 27.92 7.21 -18.04
CA SER A 535 28.81 6.49 -17.12
C SER A 535 28.14 5.31 -16.40
N TYR A 536 26.82 5.16 -16.53
CA TYR A 536 26.01 4.16 -15.82
C TYR A 536 25.26 3.22 -16.78
N THR A 537 25.73 3.05 -18.01
CA THR A 537 25.12 2.10 -18.97
C THR A 537 25.44 0.65 -18.58
N CYS A 538 24.42 -0.21 -18.52
CA CYS A 538 24.62 -1.64 -18.25
C CYS A 538 25.43 -2.33 -19.37
N ASN A 539 26.10 -3.42 -19.03
CA ASN A 539 26.71 -4.37 -19.96
C ASN A 539 26.45 -5.80 -19.47
N THR A 540 26.96 -6.82 -20.18
CA THR A 540 26.76 -8.24 -19.82
C THR A 540 27.27 -8.63 -18.43
N SER A 541 28.21 -7.86 -17.85
CA SER A 541 28.76 -8.05 -16.51
C SER A 541 28.08 -7.20 -15.44
N SER A 542 27.10 -6.37 -15.80
CA SER A 542 26.36 -5.55 -14.83
C SER A 542 25.50 -6.43 -13.92
N PRO A 543 25.57 -6.26 -12.58
CA PRO A 543 24.76 -7.07 -11.68
C PRO A 543 23.26 -6.83 -11.88
N VAL A 544 22.49 -7.92 -11.88
CA VAL A 544 21.02 -7.93 -11.98
C VAL A 544 20.34 -8.24 -10.64
N THR A 545 21.11 -8.08 -9.56
CA THR A 545 20.71 -8.35 -8.19
C THR A 545 21.32 -7.32 -7.24
N ARG A 546 20.71 -7.16 -6.07
CA ARG A 546 21.26 -6.41 -4.92
C ARG A 546 21.00 -7.18 -3.62
N SER A 547 21.80 -6.94 -2.59
CA SER A 547 21.76 -7.69 -1.35
C SER A 547 21.56 -6.83 -0.10
N VAL A 548 21.10 -7.47 0.97
CA VAL A 548 21.17 -6.96 2.34
C VAL A 548 21.68 -8.08 3.24
N GLU A 549 22.62 -7.74 4.11
CA GLU A 549 23.16 -8.63 5.15
C GLU A 549 22.59 -8.22 6.51
N ILE A 550 22.14 -9.21 7.27
CA ILE A 550 21.78 -9.06 8.68
C ILE A 550 22.86 -9.74 9.50
N HIS A 551 23.62 -8.97 10.26
CA HIS A 551 24.54 -9.46 11.28
C HIS A 551 23.74 -9.63 12.57
N ASP A 552 23.76 -10.83 13.15
CA ASP A 552 23.06 -11.11 14.41
C ASP A 552 23.98 -10.89 15.65
N PRO A 553 23.45 -10.99 16.88
CA PRO A 553 24.23 -10.77 18.11
C PRO A 553 25.39 -11.73 18.33
N SER A 554 25.43 -12.89 17.65
CA SER A 554 26.54 -13.84 17.68
C SER A 554 27.63 -13.52 16.64
N GLY A 555 27.39 -12.53 15.78
CA GLY A 555 28.22 -12.21 14.62
C GLY A 555 27.91 -13.07 13.39
N ALA A 556 26.93 -13.98 13.47
CA ALA A 556 26.52 -14.77 12.32
C ALA A 556 25.75 -13.89 11.31
N VAL A 557 26.03 -14.11 10.03
CA VAL A 557 25.49 -13.28 8.94
C VAL A 557 24.45 -14.05 8.14
N THR A 558 23.30 -13.42 7.91
CA THR A 558 22.30 -13.87 6.94
C THR A 558 22.20 -12.87 5.79
N ARG A 559 22.52 -13.30 4.57
CA ARG A 559 22.41 -12.48 3.35
C ARG A 559 21.13 -12.80 2.58
N TYR A 560 20.37 -11.77 2.23
CA TYR A 560 19.26 -11.84 1.30
C TYR A 560 19.66 -11.18 -0.01
N THR A 561 19.46 -11.84 -1.14
CA THR A 561 19.72 -11.32 -2.48
C THR A 561 18.43 -11.23 -3.26
N TYR A 562 18.11 -10.03 -3.71
CA TYR A 562 16.94 -9.71 -4.51
C TYR A 562 17.33 -9.44 -5.94
N GLY A 563 16.47 -9.80 -6.89
CA GLY A 563 16.55 -9.25 -8.24
C GLY A 563 16.40 -7.73 -8.22
N ASN A 564 17.07 -7.05 -9.15
CA ASN A 564 16.92 -5.61 -9.34
C ASN A 564 16.68 -5.22 -10.82
N ARG A 565 16.44 -6.20 -11.70
CA ARG A 565 16.30 -5.95 -13.14
C ARG A 565 14.88 -5.48 -13.47
N TYR A 566 14.82 -4.27 -14.04
CA TYR A 566 13.64 -3.57 -14.53
C TYR A 566 12.71 -4.50 -15.33
N LEU A 567 11.44 -4.61 -14.92
CA LEU A 567 10.40 -5.44 -15.54
C LEU A 567 10.73 -6.95 -15.69
N VAL A 568 11.72 -7.48 -14.97
CA VAL A 568 12.15 -8.89 -15.08
C VAL A 568 12.11 -9.62 -13.75
N ASN A 569 12.83 -9.13 -12.74
CA ASN A 569 12.94 -9.82 -11.44
C ASN A 569 13.07 -8.89 -10.23
N GLU A 570 12.93 -7.57 -10.43
CA GLU A 570 13.01 -6.61 -9.34
C GLU A 570 12.01 -6.90 -8.21
N GLY A 571 12.46 -6.77 -6.97
CA GLY A 571 11.67 -7.11 -5.77
C GLY A 571 11.63 -8.60 -5.42
N LEU A 572 11.91 -9.51 -6.35
CA LEU A 572 11.88 -10.95 -6.09
C LEU A 572 13.12 -11.39 -5.29
N LEU A 573 12.92 -12.10 -4.17
CA LEU A 573 14.00 -12.73 -3.42
C LEU A 573 14.51 -13.94 -4.21
N VAL A 574 15.73 -13.87 -4.74
CA VAL A 574 16.31 -14.94 -5.58
C VAL A 574 17.29 -15.85 -4.82
N LYS A 575 17.89 -15.38 -3.73
CA LYS A 575 18.78 -16.16 -2.86
C LYS A 575 18.69 -15.70 -1.41
N GLN A 576 18.75 -16.64 -0.48
CA GLN A 576 18.98 -16.44 0.94
C GLN A 576 20.16 -17.30 1.38
N GLU A 577 21.09 -16.74 2.15
CA GLU A 577 22.28 -17.43 2.65
C GLU A 577 22.36 -17.23 4.16
N MET A 578 22.51 -18.29 4.94
CA MET A 578 22.57 -18.24 6.41
C MET A 578 23.91 -18.77 6.91
N GLY A 579 24.48 -18.14 7.93
CA GLY A 579 25.81 -18.47 8.44
C GLY A 579 26.88 -18.20 7.39
N VAL A 580 26.85 -17.01 6.79
CA VAL A 580 27.80 -16.61 5.75
C VAL A 580 29.20 -16.45 6.34
N SER A 581 30.19 -17.05 5.68
CA SER A 581 31.61 -16.93 5.99
C SER A 581 32.41 -16.79 4.69
N GLY A 582 32.92 -15.58 4.43
CA GLY A 582 33.53 -15.22 3.16
C GLY A 582 32.56 -15.38 1.98
N SER A 583 32.92 -16.23 1.02
CA SER A 583 32.10 -16.61 -0.14
C SER A 583 31.20 -17.82 0.09
N SER A 584 31.22 -18.42 1.29
CA SER A 584 30.45 -19.62 1.64
C SER A 584 29.32 -19.32 2.62
N ALA A 585 28.38 -20.25 2.78
CA ALA A 585 27.30 -20.16 3.77
C ALA A 585 26.91 -21.55 4.27
N ALA A 586 26.62 -21.68 5.58
CA ALA A 586 26.18 -22.94 6.20
C ALA A 586 24.86 -23.47 5.60
N GLN A 587 23.98 -22.56 5.16
CA GLN A 587 22.87 -22.86 4.27
C GLN A 587 22.79 -21.84 3.14
N THR A 588 22.47 -22.31 1.95
CA THR A 588 21.98 -21.50 0.83
C THR A 588 20.58 -21.93 0.46
N THR A 589 19.72 -21.00 0.08
CA THR A 589 18.38 -21.26 -0.46
C THR A 589 18.18 -20.38 -1.68
N THR A 590 18.03 -20.99 -2.86
CA THR A 590 17.72 -20.28 -4.10
C THR A 590 16.23 -20.39 -4.43
N TYR A 591 15.69 -19.35 -5.05
CA TYR A 591 14.29 -19.27 -5.46
C TYR A 591 14.21 -19.00 -6.96
N GLU A 592 13.52 -19.88 -7.67
CA GLU A 592 13.15 -19.71 -9.06
C GLU A 592 11.64 -19.44 -9.14
N TYR A 593 11.27 -18.49 -10.01
CA TYR A 593 9.89 -18.06 -10.22
C TYR A 593 9.45 -18.45 -11.62
N ALA A 594 8.20 -18.87 -11.77
CA ALA A 594 7.69 -19.26 -13.08
C ALA A 594 7.49 -18.01 -13.95
N ASP A 595 7.47 -18.23 -15.26
CA ASP A 595 7.15 -17.18 -16.23
C ASP A 595 5.79 -16.55 -15.86
N PRO A 596 5.70 -15.22 -15.66
CA PRO A 596 4.44 -14.56 -15.34
C PRO A 596 3.39 -14.72 -16.44
N ASP A 597 3.78 -15.01 -17.68
CA ASP A 597 2.91 -15.18 -18.84
C ASP A 597 2.51 -16.65 -19.11
N ALA A 598 2.91 -17.59 -18.24
CA ALA A 598 2.60 -19.01 -18.38
C ALA A 598 1.18 -19.39 -17.89
N ALA A 599 0.51 -20.24 -18.68
CA ALA A 599 -0.76 -20.86 -18.30
C ALA A 599 -0.59 -21.82 -17.09
N PRO A 600 -1.65 -22.08 -16.30
CA PRO A 600 -3.05 -21.65 -16.47
C PRO A 600 -3.45 -20.38 -15.72
N TYR A 601 -2.56 -19.73 -14.97
CA TYR A 601 -2.84 -18.39 -14.46
C TYR A 601 -2.72 -17.35 -15.57
N GLY A 602 -3.48 -16.27 -15.46
CA GLY A 602 -3.48 -15.22 -16.48
C GLY A 602 -2.17 -14.44 -16.47
N SER A 603 -1.63 -14.17 -17.67
CA SER A 603 -0.46 -13.32 -17.88
C SER A 603 -0.58 -11.95 -17.22
N ASN A 604 -1.81 -11.43 -17.12
CA ASN A 604 -2.07 -10.15 -16.52
C ASN A 604 -3.39 -10.13 -15.72
N HIS A 605 -3.30 -9.89 -14.41
CA HIS A 605 -4.45 -9.89 -13.50
C HIS A 605 -5.18 -8.54 -13.39
N GLY A 606 -4.77 -7.57 -14.19
CA GLY A 606 -5.52 -6.33 -14.42
C GLY A 606 -4.70 -5.33 -15.21
N VAL A 607 -5.05 -4.05 -15.18
CA VAL A 607 -4.18 -2.97 -15.64
C VAL A 607 -4.08 -1.96 -14.51
N SER A 608 -2.86 -1.62 -14.08
CA SER A 608 -2.66 -0.50 -13.15
C SER A 608 -3.16 0.77 -13.83
N LEU A 609 -3.92 1.57 -13.09
CA LEU A 609 -4.45 2.84 -13.59
C LEU A 609 -3.39 3.95 -13.67
N THR A 610 -2.18 3.70 -13.16
CA THR A 610 -1.08 4.67 -13.20
C THR A 610 -0.33 4.63 -14.54
N ALA A 611 -0.08 5.78 -15.14
CA ALA A 611 0.50 5.92 -16.48
C ALA A 611 2.03 6.00 -16.49
N PHE A 612 2.65 6.45 -15.39
CA PHE A 612 4.10 6.31 -15.17
C PHE A 612 4.41 5.01 -14.43
N THR A 613 5.59 4.42 -14.70
CA THR A 613 6.12 3.15 -14.17
C THR A 613 5.50 1.84 -14.69
N ASP A 614 5.87 0.75 -14.03
CA ASP A 614 5.83 -0.67 -14.41
C ASP A 614 4.42 -1.29 -14.52
N ARG A 615 3.47 -0.54 -15.11
CA ARG A 615 2.02 -0.77 -15.13
C ARG A 615 1.59 -2.20 -15.49
N ASP A 616 2.33 -2.82 -16.40
CA ASP A 616 2.05 -4.16 -16.93
C ASP A 616 2.83 -5.27 -16.19
N PHE A 617 3.77 -4.93 -15.29
CA PHE A 617 4.59 -5.88 -14.51
C PHE A 617 4.22 -5.92 -13.02
N SER A 618 3.70 -4.84 -12.43
CA SER A 618 3.07 -4.91 -11.09
C SER A 618 1.83 -5.81 -11.10
N ALA A 619 1.10 -5.83 -12.22
CA ALA A 619 -0.13 -6.57 -12.43
C ALA A 619 0.03 -8.07 -12.75
N LYS A 620 1.27 -8.57 -12.94
CA LYS A 620 1.52 -10.01 -13.20
C LYS A 620 1.84 -10.80 -11.94
N LYS A 621 1.31 -12.03 -11.87
CA LYS A 621 1.71 -13.01 -10.86
C LYS A 621 3.10 -13.55 -11.16
N LYS A 622 3.91 -13.71 -10.12
CA LYS A 622 5.24 -14.33 -10.18
C LYS A 622 5.27 -15.43 -9.12
N PRO A 623 4.62 -16.58 -9.37
CA PRO A 623 4.56 -17.65 -8.38
C PRO A 623 5.94 -18.31 -8.25
N LYS A 624 6.27 -18.79 -7.04
CA LYS A 624 7.47 -19.60 -6.82
C LYS A 624 7.31 -20.92 -7.57
N GLN A 625 8.24 -21.23 -8.46
CA GLN A 625 8.28 -22.46 -9.25
C GLN A 625 9.12 -23.53 -8.56
N LYS A 626 10.26 -23.13 -7.99
CA LYS A 626 11.23 -24.05 -7.41
C LYS A 626 12.04 -23.36 -6.32
N VAL A 627 12.34 -24.10 -5.27
CA VAL A 627 13.17 -23.68 -4.14
C VAL A 627 14.19 -24.76 -3.88
N VAL A 628 15.48 -24.42 -3.91
CA VAL A 628 16.57 -25.36 -3.62
C VAL A 628 17.31 -24.89 -2.38
N THR A 629 17.23 -25.68 -1.31
CA THR A 629 17.95 -25.47 -0.06
C THR A 629 19.16 -26.40 0.00
N VAL A 630 20.36 -25.86 -0.01
CA VAL A 630 21.60 -26.59 0.29
C VAL A 630 21.98 -26.36 1.75
N ARG A 631 22.14 -27.43 2.53
CA ARG A 631 22.65 -27.41 3.91
C ARG A 631 23.44 -28.69 4.17
N ASN A 632 24.58 -28.60 4.86
CA ASN A 632 25.41 -29.76 5.25
C ASN A 632 25.75 -30.73 4.09
N GLY A 633 26.11 -30.20 2.91
CA GLY A 633 26.43 -31.02 1.74
C GLY A 633 25.25 -31.74 1.09
N ARG A 634 24.00 -31.46 1.49
CA ARG A 634 22.78 -32.03 0.91
C ARG A 634 21.89 -30.92 0.34
N GLY A 635 21.42 -31.12 -0.88
CA GLY A 635 20.39 -30.31 -1.52
C GLY A 635 19.00 -30.88 -1.26
N PHE A 636 18.05 -30.02 -0.93
CA PHE A 636 16.62 -30.28 -0.80
C PHE A 636 15.90 -29.41 -1.82
N THR A 637 15.12 -30.01 -2.72
CA THR A 637 14.39 -29.29 -3.77
C THR A 637 12.89 -29.45 -3.55
N TRP A 638 12.20 -28.33 -3.42
CA TRP A 638 10.76 -28.20 -3.62
C TRP A 638 10.54 -27.65 -5.03
N GLN A 639 9.69 -28.27 -5.83
CA GLN A 639 9.42 -27.83 -7.20
C GLN A 639 7.96 -28.10 -7.59
N VAL A 640 7.32 -27.15 -8.27
CA VAL A 640 6.03 -27.37 -8.93
C VAL A 640 6.24 -28.32 -10.10
N ALA A 641 5.48 -29.41 -10.13
CA ALA A 641 5.61 -30.44 -11.16
C ALA A 641 5.29 -29.88 -12.56
N SER A 642 5.76 -30.54 -13.62
CA SER A 642 5.53 -30.13 -15.03
C SER A 642 4.68 -31.13 -15.83
N ASP A 643 4.10 -32.14 -15.16
CA ASP A 643 3.45 -33.30 -15.80
C ASP A 643 1.92 -33.27 -15.73
N CYS A 644 1.31 -32.11 -15.47
CA CYS A 644 -0.16 -31.96 -15.39
C CYS A 644 -0.87 -31.70 -16.74
N GLY A 645 -0.14 -31.63 -17.85
CA GLY A 645 -0.72 -31.49 -19.19
C GLY A 645 -1.36 -30.12 -19.52
N VAL A 646 -1.35 -29.17 -18.58
CA VAL A 646 -1.86 -27.81 -18.76
C VAL A 646 -0.76 -26.82 -18.38
N GLY A 647 -0.25 -26.07 -19.37
CA GLY A 647 0.88 -25.16 -19.17
C GLY A 647 2.22 -25.88 -18.91
N PRO A 648 3.30 -25.12 -18.64
CA PRO A 648 4.62 -25.68 -18.34
C PRO A 648 4.73 -26.25 -16.92
N TYR A 649 3.84 -25.85 -16.00
CA TYR A 649 3.87 -26.25 -14.59
C TYR A 649 2.46 -26.42 -14.00
N CYS A 650 2.34 -27.31 -13.03
CA CYS A 650 1.14 -27.67 -12.27
C CYS A 650 0.69 -26.56 -11.32
N PHE A 651 0.17 -25.46 -11.87
CA PHE A 651 -0.54 -24.41 -11.13
C PHE A 651 -2.05 -24.47 -11.43
N ASP A 652 -2.84 -23.73 -10.66
CA ASP A 652 -4.22 -23.37 -11.01
C ASP A 652 -4.32 -21.94 -11.59
N GLY A 653 -5.52 -21.51 -11.98
CA GLY A 653 -5.76 -20.14 -12.47
C GLY A 653 -5.47 -19.03 -11.45
N PHE A 654 -5.31 -19.38 -10.17
CA PHE A 654 -4.87 -18.47 -9.12
C PHE A 654 -3.34 -18.44 -8.95
N ALA A 655 -2.58 -19.20 -9.74
CA ALA A 655 -1.14 -19.43 -9.63
C ALA A 655 -0.71 -20.17 -8.34
N ARG A 656 -1.62 -20.97 -7.76
CA ARG A 656 -1.33 -21.84 -6.61
C ARG A 656 -0.86 -23.20 -7.14
N PRO A 657 0.21 -23.80 -6.58
CA PRO A 657 0.63 -25.14 -6.98
C PRO A 657 -0.48 -26.17 -6.74
N THR A 658 -0.81 -26.95 -7.77
CA THR A 658 -1.74 -28.09 -7.68
C THR A 658 -1.02 -29.42 -7.50
N LYS A 659 0.25 -29.49 -7.89
CA LYS A 659 1.13 -30.65 -7.67
C LYS A 659 2.58 -30.19 -7.45
N VAL A 660 3.21 -30.75 -6.42
CA VAL A 660 4.58 -30.45 -5.99
C VAL A 660 5.38 -31.76 -5.98
N ILE A 661 6.65 -31.65 -6.36
CA ILE A 661 7.67 -32.70 -6.20
C ILE A 661 8.67 -32.19 -5.14
N GLU A 662 8.88 -33.00 -4.11
CA GLU A 662 9.93 -32.78 -3.12
C GLU A 662 10.99 -33.86 -3.24
N SER A 663 12.27 -33.49 -3.18
CA SER A 663 13.39 -34.41 -3.35
C SER A 663 14.62 -33.95 -2.57
N SER A 664 15.56 -34.87 -2.31
CA SER A 664 16.87 -34.49 -1.78
C SER A 664 17.99 -35.41 -2.25
N ALA A 665 19.16 -34.83 -2.47
CA ALA A 665 20.36 -35.52 -2.95
C ALA A 665 21.63 -34.90 -2.34
N PRO A 666 22.76 -35.63 -2.25
CA PRO A 666 24.06 -35.02 -2.01
C PRO A 666 24.35 -33.92 -3.04
N VAL A 667 25.00 -32.84 -2.62
CA VAL A 667 25.53 -31.83 -3.54
C VAL A 667 26.83 -32.36 -4.14
N PRO A 668 27.09 -32.18 -5.45
CA PRO A 668 28.36 -32.55 -6.09
C PRO A 668 29.59 -31.87 -5.49
#